data_AF-A0A524FW04-F1
#
_entry.id   AF-A0A524FW04-F1
#
_cell.length_a   1.000
_cell.length_b   1.000
_cell.length_c   1.000
_cell.angle_alpha   90.00
_cell.angle_beta   90.00
_cell.angle_gamma   90.00
#
_symmetry.space_group_name_H-M   'P 1'
#
loop_
_entity.id
_entity.type
_entity.pdbx_description
1 polymer ?
#
loop_
_entity_poly.entity_id
_entity_poly.type
_entity_poly.pdbx_seq_one_letter_code
_entity_poly.pdbx_strand_id
1 'polypeptide(L)'
;MSSSWVLKTRQGSEAGKEILLREALATHMRSTRDRQLFAELLREPQPIEDVFSFFASFYLHSYQGIRLLNPSDTPELTTEGKDELGQEERRQLELEIRQIFGDKQREELDTAQLCSELIIKLANELADKDPSSELKQHVIDLVKEYLKKIPSEYTPNHDIDLILEVTGWGQEWRDELYSKASGLKESSLSLREELLRDHLSEVPETTILKKALEMIFGRIEYAKGRLADALVPVKSWDAIASSIMARFCKDSTYLSSVINAHKIRLELLEVIEEDYDIPTTIDDYERRLAAKVADPIASILASNPLKILDTLSHLSHISVDDLKAQLRRKGIDDPLAITSGLQSLSNLPTESSSGPQVSKDELEMLERSLKTLEKIENTLEKPVKGLLKSKGLRSSELDKITIDLLMKDRKTLVGIELEVLAELEKKMRVPPPEEVKRLMEIRDQVKTGALSSLGISSARDFSQQRVEEETIASIRMDIIWHFTTGILTSLTRVVESYIRSKQDLLRIKALLKSIYEDTDINLQFLREEILIDLTSMRIYEMKIVHPELDASAICTWMHARLSSKDMMAAKKELETTQSPVFEGILDMPLETENLEFDNYGIAFDIMQRFLKKERLEKLAKEEYAFEAKQKEQKAVASKREGLDVLMYLHNKSATVFRAISRVGTKGLEWTHSDTTKCANLLTYFIKTNRGRMICSACGAVPKSSKCDQHGNTFMKEATDMDNLAIFIMRGIYEIKDGLIGAGKGAEQMPWDKAKASLEREIGILKRKGKLTSKTNLKELLPGEMNYIVGPAVCAIIGQYFNESLIYAARRADIA
;
A
#
# COMPACT_ATOMS: atom_id res chain seq x y z
N MET A 1 -15.85 -19.49 6.86
CA MET A 1 -14.86 -20.37 7.50
C MET A 1 -13.47 -19.79 7.26
N SER A 2 -12.56 -19.93 8.23
CA SER A 2 -11.33 -19.15 8.34
C SER A 2 -10.40 -19.30 7.13
N SER A 3 -9.96 -18.17 6.57
CA SER A 3 -8.96 -18.01 5.51
C SER A 3 -7.53 -18.40 5.91
N SER A 4 -7.37 -19.28 6.91
CA SER A 4 -6.06 -19.66 7.44
C SER A 4 -5.73 -21.10 7.09
N TRP A 5 -4.59 -21.30 6.43
CA TRP A 5 -3.92 -22.58 6.27
C TRP A 5 -3.88 -23.35 7.60
N VAL A 6 -4.31 -24.62 7.56
CA VAL A 6 -4.15 -25.55 8.69
C VAL A 6 -2.71 -26.07 8.69
N LEU A 7 -2.25 -26.52 7.53
CA LEU A 7 -0.87 -26.82 7.17
C LEU A 7 -0.19 -25.51 6.76
N LYS A 8 0.15 -24.68 7.75
CA LYS A 8 0.81 -23.39 7.48
C LYS A 8 2.21 -23.64 6.92
N THR A 9 2.51 -23.00 5.79
CA THR A 9 3.91 -22.71 5.43
C THR A 9 4.56 -21.95 6.58
N ARG A 10 5.90 -21.95 6.65
CA ARG A 10 6.66 -21.28 7.72
C ARG A 10 6.34 -19.77 7.86
N GLN A 11 5.59 -19.15 6.94
CA GLN A 11 5.49 -17.70 6.73
C GLN A 11 4.19 -17.01 7.19
N GLY A 12 3.47 -17.58 8.16
CA GLY A 12 2.18 -17.05 8.65
C GLY A 12 2.20 -15.73 9.43
N SER A 13 3.22 -14.87 9.32
CA SER A 13 3.20 -13.49 9.82
C SER A 13 2.75 -12.53 8.71
N GLU A 14 1.96 -11.49 9.02
CA GLU A 14 1.42 -10.56 7.99
C GLU A 14 2.50 -9.90 7.11
N ALA A 15 3.71 -9.68 7.63
CA ALA A 15 4.83 -9.13 6.86
C ALA A 15 5.52 -10.16 5.93
N GLY A 16 5.39 -11.46 6.21
CA GLY A 16 6.00 -12.54 5.42
C GLY A 16 5.19 -12.95 4.19
N LYS A 17 3.87 -12.72 4.22
CA LYS A 17 2.94 -13.12 3.16
C LYS A 17 3.19 -12.44 1.81
N GLU A 18 3.80 -11.25 1.82
CA GLU A 18 4.10 -10.47 0.61
C GLU A 18 5.50 -10.79 0.04
N ILE A 19 6.34 -11.54 0.77
CA ILE A 19 7.73 -11.80 0.37
C ILE A 19 7.80 -12.95 -0.64
N LEU A 20 7.10 -14.07 -0.39
CA LEU A 20 6.97 -15.15 -1.37
C LEU A 20 5.70 -14.96 -2.20
N LEU A 21 5.84 -14.28 -3.33
CA LEU A 21 4.73 -13.86 -4.17
C LEU A 21 3.87 -15.02 -4.69
N ARG A 22 4.44 -16.21 -4.95
CA ARG A 22 3.67 -17.41 -5.30
C ARG A 22 2.68 -17.83 -4.19
N GLU A 23 3.11 -17.76 -2.93
CA GLU A 23 2.28 -18.06 -1.75
C GLU A 23 1.27 -16.95 -1.50
N ALA A 24 1.66 -15.69 -1.79
CA ALA A 24 0.78 -14.53 -1.74
C ALA A 24 -0.40 -14.68 -2.72
N LEU A 25 -0.10 -14.97 -4.00
CA LEU A 25 -1.08 -15.18 -5.05
C LEU A 25 -2.05 -16.31 -4.67
N ALA A 26 -1.55 -17.47 -4.26
CA ALA A 26 -2.38 -18.58 -3.81
C ALA A 26 -3.24 -18.23 -2.57
N THR A 27 -2.68 -17.49 -1.61
CA THR A 27 -3.40 -17.06 -0.41
C THR A 27 -4.53 -16.09 -0.74
N HIS A 28 -4.31 -15.15 -1.64
CA HIS A 28 -5.34 -14.23 -2.11
C HIS A 28 -6.39 -14.95 -2.97
N MET A 29 -6.00 -15.89 -3.85
CA MET A 29 -6.96 -16.72 -4.58
C MET A 29 -7.82 -17.58 -3.66
N ARG A 30 -7.31 -17.97 -2.49
CA ARG A 30 -8.06 -18.71 -1.46
C ARG A 30 -8.97 -17.83 -0.59
N SER A 31 -8.65 -16.55 -0.46
CA SER A 31 -9.37 -15.61 0.40
C SER A 31 -10.81 -15.43 -0.08
N THR A 32 -11.78 -15.75 0.78
CA THR A 32 -13.21 -15.59 0.44
C THR A 32 -13.58 -14.17 0.06
N ARG A 33 -12.93 -13.17 0.68
CA ARG A 33 -13.13 -11.76 0.35
C ARG A 33 -12.66 -11.45 -1.06
N ASP A 34 -11.46 -11.90 -1.40
CA ASP A 34 -10.86 -11.60 -2.70
C ASP A 34 -11.58 -12.35 -3.82
N ARG A 35 -12.05 -13.58 -3.56
CA ARG A 35 -12.90 -14.31 -4.50
C ARG A 35 -14.20 -13.59 -4.81
N GLN A 36 -14.86 -13.01 -3.82
CA GLN A 36 -16.09 -12.25 -4.05
C GLN A 36 -15.82 -11.05 -4.95
N LEU A 37 -14.78 -10.28 -4.64
CA LEU A 37 -14.37 -9.13 -5.46
C LEU A 37 -13.93 -9.56 -6.87
N PHE A 38 -13.21 -10.66 -6.98
CA PHE A 38 -12.74 -11.19 -8.27
C PHE A 38 -13.88 -11.74 -9.12
N ALA A 39 -14.84 -12.45 -8.53
CA ALA A 39 -16.01 -12.99 -9.22
C ALA A 39 -16.91 -11.88 -9.78
N GLU A 40 -17.07 -10.77 -9.05
CA GLU A 40 -17.76 -9.57 -9.55
C GLU A 40 -17.07 -8.98 -10.80
N LEU A 41 -15.75 -9.13 -10.92
CA LEU A 41 -14.96 -8.58 -12.02
C LEU A 41 -14.86 -9.53 -13.22
N LEU A 42 -14.74 -10.84 -12.99
CA LEU A 42 -14.52 -11.84 -14.04
C LEU A 42 -15.73 -11.95 -14.99
N ARG A 43 -16.95 -11.69 -14.49
CA ARG A 43 -18.25 -11.69 -15.21
C ARG A 43 -18.66 -13.00 -15.90
N GLU A 44 -17.73 -13.72 -16.53
CA GLU A 44 -17.93 -14.96 -17.28
C GLU A 44 -16.79 -15.98 -17.01
N PRO A 45 -17.05 -17.30 -17.03
CA PRO A 45 -16.00 -18.31 -16.91
C PRO A 45 -14.97 -18.21 -18.05
N GLN A 46 -13.71 -18.49 -17.75
CA GLN A 46 -12.60 -18.44 -18.71
C GLN A 46 -11.65 -19.63 -18.53
N PRO A 47 -10.82 -19.98 -19.52
CA PRO A 47 -9.78 -21.00 -19.36
C PRO A 47 -8.90 -20.75 -18.12
N ILE A 48 -8.29 -21.79 -17.54
CA ILE A 48 -7.61 -21.65 -16.24
C ILE A 48 -6.43 -20.66 -16.26
N GLU A 49 -5.68 -20.64 -17.35
CA GLU A 49 -4.57 -19.71 -17.59
C GLU A 49 -5.02 -18.25 -17.61
N ASP A 50 -6.17 -18.01 -18.22
CA ASP A 50 -6.83 -16.71 -18.28
C ASP A 50 -7.31 -16.27 -16.89
N VAL A 51 -7.89 -17.20 -16.12
CA VAL A 51 -8.30 -16.96 -14.73
C VAL A 51 -7.09 -16.56 -13.87
N PHE A 52 -5.96 -17.25 -14.01
CA PHE A 52 -4.74 -16.90 -13.27
C PHE A 52 -4.12 -15.57 -13.72
N SER A 53 -4.09 -15.29 -15.03
CA SER A 53 -3.62 -14.02 -15.58
C SER A 53 -4.47 -12.85 -15.10
N PHE A 54 -5.79 -13.01 -15.10
CA PHE A 54 -6.71 -11.99 -14.59
C PHE A 54 -6.59 -11.83 -13.07
N PHE A 55 -6.34 -12.91 -12.34
CA PHE A 55 -6.08 -12.80 -10.91
C PHE A 55 -4.78 -12.05 -10.62
N ALA A 56 -3.73 -12.30 -11.41
CA ALA A 56 -2.47 -11.55 -11.30
C ALA A 56 -2.68 -10.06 -11.60
N SER A 57 -3.50 -9.69 -12.60
CA SER A 57 -3.84 -8.30 -12.88
C SER A 57 -4.60 -7.66 -11.72
N PHE A 58 -5.57 -8.37 -11.13
CA PHE A 58 -6.30 -7.96 -9.94
C PHE A 58 -5.36 -7.73 -8.74
N TYR A 59 -4.41 -8.64 -8.52
CA TYR A 59 -3.41 -8.54 -7.45
C TYR A 59 -2.49 -7.33 -7.66
N LEU A 60 -1.94 -7.17 -8.86
CA LEU A 60 -1.06 -6.03 -9.19
C LEU A 60 -1.77 -4.69 -9.04
N HIS A 61 -3.04 -4.60 -9.46
CA HIS A 61 -3.83 -3.37 -9.37
C HIS A 61 -4.29 -3.06 -7.94
N SER A 62 -4.85 -4.06 -7.25
CA SER A 62 -5.57 -3.85 -5.98
C SER A 62 -4.65 -3.87 -4.77
N TYR A 63 -3.58 -4.68 -4.82
CA TYR A 63 -2.64 -4.88 -3.70
C TYR A 63 -1.30 -4.19 -3.95
N GLN A 64 -0.72 -4.39 -5.13
CA GLN A 64 0.56 -3.76 -5.47
C GLN A 64 0.42 -2.34 -6.01
N GLY A 65 -0.80 -1.83 -6.20
CA GLY A 65 -1.05 -0.44 -6.63
C GLY A 65 -0.35 -0.07 -7.93
N ILE A 66 -0.26 -1.01 -8.87
CA ILE A 66 0.24 -0.77 -10.23
C ILE A 66 -0.86 -0.08 -11.02
N ARG A 67 -0.48 0.99 -11.71
CA ARG A 67 -1.36 1.85 -12.52
C ARG A 67 -0.74 2.01 -13.89
N LEU A 68 -1.57 1.85 -14.93
CA LEU A 68 -1.15 2.00 -16.32
C LEU A 68 -1.60 3.32 -16.91
N LEU A 69 -2.62 3.94 -16.33
CA LEU A 69 -3.23 5.17 -16.82
C LEU A 69 -3.08 6.27 -15.76
N ASN A 70 -2.66 7.46 -16.19
CA ASN A 70 -2.53 8.58 -15.27
C ASN A 70 -3.87 9.33 -15.15
N PRO A 71 -4.45 9.46 -13.94
CA PRO A 71 -5.69 10.21 -13.75
C PRO A 71 -5.53 11.72 -14.01
N SER A 72 -4.29 12.22 -14.08
CA SER A 72 -3.98 13.59 -14.49
C SER A 72 -4.22 13.85 -15.98
N ASP A 73 -4.28 12.81 -16.81
CA ASP A 73 -4.53 12.95 -18.25
C ASP A 73 -6.03 13.17 -18.55
N THR A 74 -6.90 12.94 -17.56
CA THR A 74 -8.35 13.13 -17.60
C THR A 74 -8.88 13.82 -16.32
N PRO A 75 -8.59 15.13 -16.14
CA PRO A 75 -8.84 15.86 -14.90
C PRO A 75 -10.32 16.07 -14.53
N GLU A 76 -11.27 15.60 -15.34
CA GLU A 76 -12.72 15.80 -15.17
C GLU A 76 -13.52 14.51 -14.93
N LEU A 77 -12.88 13.40 -14.55
CA LEU A 77 -13.61 12.15 -14.30
C LEU A 77 -14.50 12.26 -13.04
N THR A 78 -15.80 12.03 -13.24
CA THR A 78 -16.78 11.77 -12.18
C THR A 78 -16.37 10.52 -11.38
N THR A 79 -17.02 10.27 -10.23
CA THR A 79 -16.78 9.02 -9.47
C THR A 79 -17.00 7.77 -10.31
N GLU A 80 -18.03 7.77 -11.18
CA GLU A 80 -18.28 6.68 -12.14
C GLU A 80 -17.15 6.55 -13.16
N GLY A 81 -16.64 7.67 -13.70
CA GLY A 81 -15.51 7.65 -14.63
C GLY A 81 -14.20 7.13 -14.01
N LYS A 82 -14.02 7.27 -12.69
CA LYS A 82 -12.86 6.67 -11.98
C LYS A 82 -12.98 5.16 -11.86
N ASP A 83 -14.19 4.65 -11.65
CA ASP A 83 -14.43 3.20 -11.58
C ASP A 83 -14.28 2.55 -12.95
N GLU A 84 -14.76 3.20 -14.02
CA GLU A 84 -14.55 2.79 -15.41
C GLU A 84 -13.07 2.77 -15.77
N LEU A 85 -12.32 3.82 -15.40
CA LEU A 85 -10.87 3.86 -15.62
C LEU A 85 -10.16 2.72 -14.88
N GLY A 86 -10.56 2.43 -13.64
CA GLY A 86 -10.01 1.28 -12.89
C GLY A 86 -10.39 -0.09 -13.46
N GLN A 87 -11.52 -0.22 -14.16
CA GLN A 87 -11.87 -1.45 -14.90
C GLN A 87 -11.01 -1.59 -16.16
N GLU A 88 -10.87 -0.52 -16.93
CA GLU A 88 -10.04 -0.52 -18.14
C GLU A 88 -8.56 -0.73 -17.82
N GLU A 89 -8.04 -0.15 -16.72
CA GLU A 89 -6.69 -0.40 -16.25
C GLU A 89 -6.43 -1.88 -15.96
N ARG A 90 -7.36 -2.55 -15.27
CA ARG A 90 -7.24 -3.98 -14.95
C ARG A 90 -7.29 -4.84 -16.19
N ARG A 91 -8.14 -4.48 -17.15
CA ARG A 91 -8.23 -5.14 -18.46
C ARG A 91 -6.94 -4.97 -19.26
N GLN A 92 -6.36 -3.77 -19.31
CA GLN A 92 -5.09 -3.55 -20.00
C GLN A 92 -3.93 -4.29 -19.32
N LEU A 93 -3.88 -4.29 -17.98
CA LEU A 93 -2.92 -5.10 -17.22
C LEU A 93 -3.05 -6.58 -17.53
N GLU A 94 -4.27 -7.11 -17.58
CA GLU A 94 -4.53 -8.50 -17.94
C GLU A 94 -4.01 -8.83 -19.34
N LEU A 95 -4.27 -7.98 -20.33
CA LEU A 95 -3.79 -8.18 -21.71
C LEU A 95 -2.27 -8.16 -21.79
N GLU A 96 -1.60 -7.25 -21.09
CA GLU A 96 -0.14 -7.22 -21.01
C GLU A 96 0.42 -8.48 -20.33
N ILE A 97 -0.20 -8.91 -19.21
CA ILE A 97 0.21 -10.13 -18.51
C ILE A 97 0.06 -11.33 -19.42
N ARG A 98 -1.07 -11.49 -20.10
CA ARG A 98 -1.29 -12.58 -21.08
C ARG A 98 -0.27 -12.54 -22.21
N GLN A 99 0.08 -11.36 -22.73
CA GLN A 99 1.09 -11.23 -23.77
C GLN A 99 2.47 -11.71 -23.30
N ILE A 100 2.87 -11.39 -22.07
CA ILE A 100 4.15 -11.83 -21.51
C ILE A 100 4.09 -13.29 -21.08
N PHE A 101 2.95 -13.73 -20.52
CA PHE A 101 2.77 -15.07 -20.00
C PHE A 101 2.67 -16.11 -21.13
N GLY A 102 2.05 -15.78 -22.26
CA GLY A 102 1.98 -16.65 -23.44
C GLY A 102 1.36 -18.00 -23.09
N ASP A 103 1.96 -19.09 -23.59
CA ASP A 103 1.55 -20.48 -23.32
C ASP A 103 2.30 -21.09 -22.12
N LYS A 104 3.00 -20.28 -21.31
CA LYS A 104 3.92 -20.77 -20.27
C LYS A 104 3.22 -21.56 -19.17
N GLN A 105 1.93 -21.35 -18.93
CA GLN A 105 1.22 -22.18 -17.94
C GLN A 105 1.14 -23.62 -18.43
N ARG A 106 0.87 -23.85 -19.71
CA ARG A 106 0.87 -25.18 -20.31
C ARG A 106 2.27 -25.78 -20.30
N GLU A 107 3.28 -25.01 -20.72
CA GLU A 107 4.68 -25.44 -20.68
C GLU A 107 5.14 -25.84 -19.26
N GLU A 108 4.70 -25.09 -18.24
CA GLU A 108 4.97 -25.37 -16.82
C GLU A 108 4.28 -26.65 -16.33
N LEU A 109 3.04 -26.93 -16.76
CA LEU A 109 2.32 -28.16 -16.39
C LEU A 109 3.00 -29.41 -16.98
N ASP A 110 3.32 -29.38 -18.28
CA ASP A 110 3.99 -30.47 -18.98
C ASP A 110 5.37 -30.75 -18.37
N THR A 111 6.12 -29.67 -18.05
CA THR A 111 7.42 -29.78 -17.38
C THR A 111 7.28 -30.31 -15.95
N ALA A 112 6.23 -29.91 -15.21
CA ALA A 112 5.96 -30.41 -13.87
C ALA A 112 5.60 -31.90 -13.84
N GLN A 113 4.93 -32.40 -14.88
CA GLN A 113 4.68 -33.82 -15.09
C GLN A 113 5.99 -34.57 -15.31
N LEU A 114 6.80 -34.14 -16.30
CA LEU A 114 8.11 -34.73 -16.59
C LEU A 114 9.03 -34.73 -15.35
N CYS A 115 9.03 -33.65 -14.58
CA CYS A 115 9.79 -33.53 -13.35
C CYS A 115 9.33 -34.56 -12.30
N SER A 116 8.01 -34.72 -12.12
CA SER A 116 7.46 -35.68 -11.16
C SER A 116 7.77 -37.12 -11.55
N GLU A 117 7.68 -37.45 -12.85
CA GLU A 117 8.11 -38.75 -13.38
C GLU A 117 9.60 -39.01 -13.17
N LEU A 118 10.45 -38.02 -13.45
CA LEU A 118 11.90 -38.11 -13.24
C LEU A 118 12.23 -38.33 -11.76
N ILE A 119 11.57 -37.61 -10.85
CA ILE A 119 11.79 -37.78 -9.40
C ILE A 119 11.39 -39.17 -8.94
N ILE A 120 10.26 -39.71 -9.43
CA ILE A 120 9.85 -41.09 -9.13
C ILE A 120 10.89 -42.08 -9.68
N LYS A 121 11.37 -41.88 -10.92
CA LYS A 121 12.40 -42.74 -11.54
C LYS A 121 13.72 -42.69 -10.76
N LEU A 122 14.19 -41.51 -10.39
CA LEU A 122 15.38 -41.31 -9.56
C LEU A 122 15.22 -41.96 -8.19
N ALA A 123 14.09 -41.78 -7.53
CA ALA A 123 13.82 -42.40 -6.23
C ALA A 123 13.84 -43.93 -6.31
N ASN A 124 13.27 -44.53 -7.36
CA ASN A 124 13.28 -45.98 -7.56
C ASN A 124 14.67 -46.51 -7.94
N GLU A 125 15.39 -45.81 -8.81
CA GLU A 125 16.69 -46.29 -9.32
C GLU A 125 17.85 -46.03 -8.38
N LEU A 126 17.76 -45.04 -7.48
CA LEU A 126 18.86 -44.67 -6.56
C LEU A 126 18.65 -45.16 -5.13
N ALA A 127 17.45 -45.66 -4.79
CA ALA A 127 17.16 -46.23 -3.48
C ALA A 127 18.20 -47.29 -3.08
N ASP A 128 18.63 -47.23 -1.82
CA ASP A 128 19.55 -48.19 -1.20
C ASP A 128 20.92 -48.33 -1.91
N LYS A 129 21.27 -47.43 -2.84
CA LYS A 129 22.56 -47.42 -3.54
C LYS A 129 23.55 -46.47 -2.89
N ASP A 130 24.82 -46.88 -2.87
CA ASP A 130 25.92 -46.02 -2.43
C ASP A 130 26.37 -45.07 -3.54
N PRO A 131 26.72 -43.81 -3.21
CA PRO A 131 27.28 -42.87 -4.18
C PRO A 131 28.58 -43.37 -4.83
N SER A 132 28.59 -43.53 -6.15
CA SER A 132 29.76 -43.91 -6.94
C SER A 132 29.90 -43.05 -8.20
N SER A 133 31.08 -43.06 -8.83
CA SER A 133 31.32 -42.34 -10.09
C SER A 133 30.47 -42.86 -11.26
N GLU A 134 30.23 -44.17 -11.31
CA GLU A 134 29.37 -44.79 -12.33
C GLU A 134 27.91 -44.36 -12.13
N LEU A 135 27.43 -44.38 -10.88
CA LEU A 135 26.09 -43.95 -10.54
C LEU A 135 25.89 -42.46 -10.83
N LYS A 136 26.92 -41.64 -10.59
CA LYS A 136 26.91 -40.22 -10.92
C LYS A 136 26.73 -39.98 -12.41
N GLN A 137 27.46 -40.71 -13.26
CA GLN A 137 27.31 -40.61 -14.71
C GLN A 137 25.90 -41.05 -15.15
N HIS A 138 25.40 -42.15 -14.59
CA HIS A 138 24.03 -42.62 -14.84
C HIS A 138 22.97 -41.55 -14.50
N VAL A 139 23.12 -40.86 -13.36
CA VAL A 139 22.24 -39.74 -12.98
C VAL A 139 22.30 -38.60 -13.99
N ILE A 140 23.50 -38.22 -14.46
CA ILE A 140 23.65 -37.18 -15.48
C ILE A 140 22.94 -37.58 -16.77
N ASP A 141 23.12 -38.83 -17.21
CA ASP A 141 22.51 -39.33 -18.43
C ASP A 141 20.99 -39.36 -18.34
N LEU A 142 20.45 -39.75 -17.18
CA LEU A 142 19.01 -39.76 -16.91
C LEU A 142 18.41 -38.34 -16.90
N VAL A 143 19.08 -37.37 -16.27
CA VAL A 143 18.64 -35.97 -16.30
C VAL A 143 18.64 -35.44 -17.73
N LYS A 144 19.70 -35.71 -18.51
CA LYS A 144 19.77 -35.30 -19.92
C LYS A 144 18.71 -35.99 -20.79
N GLU A 145 18.36 -37.24 -20.50
CA GLU A 145 17.25 -37.93 -21.17
C GLU A 145 15.93 -37.15 -21.01
N TYR A 146 15.64 -36.71 -19.79
CA TYR A 146 14.39 -35.97 -19.50
C TYR A 146 14.42 -34.52 -20.01
N LEU A 147 15.55 -33.83 -19.95
CA LEU A 147 15.69 -32.50 -20.55
C LEU A 147 15.42 -32.50 -22.06
N LYS A 148 15.73 -33.61 -22.76
CA LYS A 148 15.42 -33.81 -24.18
C LYS A 148 13.95 -34.10 -24.47
N LYS A 149 13.16 -34.50 -23.47
CA LYS A 149 11.71 -34.72 -23.62
C LYS A 149 10.92 -33.42 -23.62
N ILE A 150 11.46 -32.37 -22.98
CA ILE A 150 10.85 -31.05 -23.00
C ILE A 150 11.00 -30.47 -24.43
N PRO A 151 9.90 -30.04 -25.07
CA PRO A 151 9.91 -29.49 -26.43
C PRO A 151 10.89 -28.33 -26.62
N SER A 152 11.49 -28.25 -27.82
CA SER A 152 12.48 -27.22 -28.14
C SER A 152 11.90 -25.81 -28.27
N GLU A 153 10.58 -25.72 -28.49
CA GLU A 153 9.83 -24.47 -28.62
C GLU A 153 9.58 -23.79 -27.27
N TYR A 154 9.66 -24.56 -26.17
CA TYR A 154 9.40 -24.06 -24.83
C TYR A 154 10.51 -23.15 -24.35
N THR A 155 10.17 -22.26 -23.42
CA THR A 155 11.18 -21.39 -22.81
C THR A 155 12.29 -22.22 -22.15
N PRO A 156 13.58 -21.90 -22.40
CA PRO A 156 14.69 -22.65 -21.83
C PRO A 156 14.77 -22.54 -20.30
N ASN A 157 14.03 -21.61 -19.69
CA ASN A 157 13.91 -21.51 -18.24
C ASN A 157 13.25 -22.76 -17.62
N HIS A 158 12.42 -23.51 -18.36
CA HIS A 158 11.86 -24.77 -17.88
C HIS A 158 12.91 -25.86 -17.63
N ASP A 159 14.04 -25.83 -18.35
CA ASP A 159 15.16 -26.74 -18.08
C ASP A 159 15.80 -26.43 -16.74
N ILE A 160 15.95 -25.14 -16.45
CA ILE A 160 16.53 -24.64 -15.21
C ILE A 160 15.60 -25.00 -14.04
N ASP A 161 14.29 -24.86 -14.21
CA ASP A 161 13.28 -25.21 -13.22
C ASP A 161 13.26 -26.72 -12.94
N LEU A 162 13.38 -27.56 -13.96
CA LEU A 162 13.53 -29.01 -13.77
C LEU A 162 14.77 -29.32 -12.94
N ILE A 163 15.93 -28.72 -13.23
CA ILE A 163 17.16 -28.90 -12.46
C ILE A 163 16.98 -28.44 -11.00
N LEU A 164 16.38 -27.27 -10.78
CA LEU A 164 16.09 -26.74 -9.45
C LEU A 164 15.24 -27.70 -8.62
N GLU A 165 14.21 -28.28 -9.23
CA GLU A 165 13.29 -29.19 -8.54
C GLU A 165 13.91 -30.56 -8.26
N VAL A 166 14.70 -31.16 -9.17
CA VAL A 166 15.35 -32.46 -8.90
C VAL A 166 16.49 -32.34 -7.90
N THR A 167 17.28 -31.26 -7.95
CA THR A 167 18.38 -31.03 -7.01
C THR A 167 17.90 -30.61 -5.63
N GLY A 168 16.74 -29.93 -5.55
CA GLY A 168 16.20 -29.38 -4.31
C GLY A 168 16.73 -27.98 -3.96
N TRP A 169 17.61 -27.41 -4.78
CA TRP A 169 18.20 -26.09 -4.57
C TRP A 169 17.15 -24.97 -4.50
N GLY A 170 16.09 -25.07 -5.32
CA GLY A 170 15.04 -24.06 -5.34
C GLY A 170 14.40 -23.86 -3.97
N GLN A 171 14.06 -24.96 -3.27
CA GLN A 171 13.45 -24.86 -1.95
C GLN A 171 14.44 -24.37 -0.88
N GLU A 172 15.68 -24.83 -0.92
CA GLU A 172 16.74 -24.37 -0.01
C GLU A 172 16.96 -22.86 -0.13
N TRP A 173 17.08 -22.34 -1.36
CA TRP A 173 17.31 -20.93 -1.58
C TRP A 173 16.08 -20.05 -1.27
N ARG A 174 14.86 -20.55 -1.44
CA ARG A 174 13.64 -19.85 -0.96
C ARG A 174 13.69 -19.68 0.56
N ASP A 175 14.05 -20.73 1.29
CA ASP A 175 14.17 -20.70 2.75
C ASP A 175 15.25 -19.71 3.21
N GLU A 176 16.39 -19.64 2.51
CA GLU A 176 17.44 -18.65 2.76
C GLU A 176 16.96 -17.21 2.53
N LEU A 177 16.31 -16.95 1.38
CA LEU A 177 15.84 -15.62 1.00
C LEU A 177 14.81 -15.10 2.01
N TYR A 178 13.90 -15.98 2.45
CA TYR A 178 12.94 -15.64 3.49
C TYR A 178 13.60 -15.32 4.84
N SER A 179 14.57 -16.16 5.25
CA SER A 179 15.29 -15.95 6.50
C SER A 179 16.06 -14.62 6.50
N LYS A 180 16.59 -14.21 5.34
CA LYS A 180 17.23 -12.90 5.16
C LYS A 180 16.22 -11.75 5.17
N ALA A 181 15.10 -11.91 4.46
CA ALA A 181 14.08 -10.86 4.32
C ALA A 181 13.33 -10.57 5.63
N SER A 182 13.20 -11.57 6.52
CA SER A 182 12.63 -11.42 7.86
C SER A 182 13.58 -10.79 8.88
N GLY A 183 14.85 -10.56 8.51
CA GLY A 183 15.83 -9.85 9.34
C GLY A 183 15.56 -8.34 9.45
N LEU A 184 16.18 -7.68 10.44
CA LEU A 184 16.15 -6.21 10.56
C LEU A 184 16.80 -5.57 9.32
N LYS A 185 16.08 -4.66 8.66
CA LYS A 185 16.62 -3.87 7.53
C LYS A 185 17.90 -3.16 7.94
N GLU A 186 18.95 -3.29 7.13
CA GLU A 186 20.21 -2.57 7.32
C GLU A 186 19.95 -1.06 7.31
N SER A 187 20.53 -0.35 8.29
CA SER A 187 20.32 1.09 8.44
C SER A 187 21.18 1.91 7.46
N SER A 188 20.52 2.90 6.84
CA SER A 188 21.07 4.07 6.16
C SER A 188 22.17 3.82 5.12
N LEU A 189 21.79 3.25 3.97
CA LEU A 189 22.58 3.34 2.74
C LEU A 189 22.37 4.68 2.05
N SER A 190 23.35 5.13 1.28
CA SER A 190 23.14 6.26 0.37
C SER A 190 22.13 5.86 -0.72
N LEU A 191 21.36 6.82 -1.24
CA LEU A 191 20.35 6.53 -2.27
C LEU A 191 20.95 5.91 -3.55
N ARG A 192 22.24 6.19 -3.82
CA ARG A 192 23.01 5.57 -4.90
C ARG A 192 23.31 4.10 -4.63
N GLU A 193 23.83 3.79 -3.45
CA GLU A 193 24.10 2.39 -3.05
C GLU A 193 22.82 1.58 -2.99
N GLU A 194 21.72 2.19 -2.52
CA GLU A 194 20.41 1.56 -2.50
C GLU A 194 19.89 1.24 -3.90
N LEU A 195 20.19 2.07 -4.90
CA LEU A 195 19.71 1.87 -6.28
C LEU A 195 20.53 0.80 -7.03
N LEU A 196 21.82 0.67 -6.73
CA LEU A 196 22.72 -0.32 -7.36
C LEU A 196 22.77 -1.67 -6.62
N ARG A 197 22.19 -1.75 -5.42
CA ARG A 197 22.14 -2.98 -4.63
C ARG A 197 21.22 -4.02 -5.28
N ASP A 198 21.62 -5.29 -5.16
CA ASP A 198 20.75 -6.42 -5.47
C ASP A 198 19.69 -6.61 -4.37
N HIS A 199 18.44 -6.25 -4.68
CA HIS A 199 17.27 -6.45 -3.81
C HIS A 199 16.67 -7.85 -3.97
N LEU A 200 17.46 -8.87 -3.66
CA LEU A 200 17.14 -10.29 -3.90
C LEU A 200 15.80 -10.72 -3.29
N SER A 201 15.39 -10.15 -2.16
CA SER A 201 14.15 -10.48 -1.47
C SER A 201 12.89 -9.90 -2.11
N GLU A 202 13.01 -8.92 -3.01
CA GLU A 202 11.85 -8.31 -3.69
C GLU A 202 11.35 -9.17 -4.85
N VAL A 203 12.22 -10.03 -5.39
CA VAL A 203 11.98 -10.87 -6.57
C VAL A 203 12.57 -12.26 -6.35
N PRO A 204 12.01 -13.05 -5.42
CA PRO A 204 12.59 -14.33 -5.03
C PRO A 204 12.70 -15.35 -6.17
N GLU A 205 11.69 -15.52 -7.01
CA GLU A 205 11.70 -16.53 -8.09
C GLU A 205 12.66 -16.13 -9.23
N THR A 206 12.78 -14.83 -9.51
CA THR A 206 13.81 -14.27 -10.41
C THR A 206 15.21 -14.47 -9.83
N THR A 207 15.38 -14.28 -8.53
CA THR A 207 16.65 -14.49 -7.85
C THR A 207 17.08 -15.95 -7.88
N ILE A 208 16.14 -16.87 -7.64
CA ILE A 208 16.40 -18.32 -7.70
C ILE A 208 16.82 -18.73 -9.11
N LEU A 209 16.14 -18.23 -10.14
CA LEU A 209 16.53 -18.45 -11.53
C LEU A 209 17.96 -17.96 -11.80
N LYS A 210 18.30 -16.73 -11.37
CA LYS A 210 19.66 -16.17 -11.53
C LYS A 210 20.74 -17.00 -10.82
N LYS A 211 20.49 -17.41 -9.58
CA LYS A 211 21.39 -18.31 -8.83
C LYS A 211 21.57 -19.65 -9.55
N ALA A 212 20.50 -20.21 -10.11
CA ALA A 212 20.56 -21.45 -10.86
C ALA A 212 21.41 -21.32 -12.12
N LEU A 213 21.22 -20.24 -12.89
CA LEU A 213 22.02 -19.95 -14.07
C LEU A 213 23.50 -19.78 -13.71
N GLU A 214 23.81 -19.07 -12.63
CA GLU A 214 25.18 -18.92 -12.12
C GLU A 214 25.79 -20.28 -11.72
N MET A 215 25.03 -21.12 -11.03
CA MET A 215 25.49 -22.46 -10.62
C MET A 215 25.69 -23.41 -11.81
N ILE A 216 24.86 -23.30 -12.85
CA ILE A 216 24.89 -24.16 -14.03
C ILE A 216 25.97 -23.70 -15.01
N PHE A 217 25.97 -22.43 -15.40
CA PHE A 217 26.86 -21.87 -16.42
C PHE A 217 28.14 -21.23 -15.86
N GLY A 218 28.21 -20.98 -14.54
CA GLY A 218 29.32 -20.28 -13.89
C GLY A 218 29.23 -18.76 -13.95
N ARG A 219 28.16 -18.22 -14.55
CA ARG A 219 27.87 -16.79 -14.68
C ARG A 219 26.36 -16.59 -14.87
N ILE A 220 25.87 -15.41 -14.51
CA ILE A 220 24.48 -15.04 -14.75
C ILE A 220 24.32 -14.64 -16.22
N GLU A 221 23.85 -15.57 -17.04
CA GLU A 221 23.49 -15.30 -18.43
C GLU A 221 22.14 -15.90 -18.79
N TYR A 222 21.41 -15.26 -19.72
CA TYR A 222 20.15 -15.82 -20.22
C TYR A 222 20.42 -17.11 -21.00
N ALA A 223 19.50 -18.07 -20.91
CA ALA A 223 19.63 -19.32 -21.64
C ALA A 223 19.32 -19.10 -23.13
N LYS A 224 20.32 -19.30 -24.00
CA LYS A 224 20.23 -19.11 -25.46
C LYS A 224 19.53 -20.25 -26.20
N GLY A 225 19.11 -21.28 -25.47
CA GLY A 225 18.53 -22.51 -26.00
C GLY A 225 18.48 -23.59 -24.91
N ARG A 226 18.19 -24.82 -25.33
CA ARG A 226 17.99 -25.96 -24.43
C ARG A 226 19.26 -26.31 -23.66
N LEU A 227 19.12 -26.60 -22.37
CA LEU A 227 20.23 -26.96 -21.49
C LEU A 227 20.90 -28.26 -21.93
N ALA A 228 20.14 -29.19 -22.52
CA ALA A 228 20.64 -30.46 -23.02
C ALA A 228 21.69 -30.29 -24.15
N ASP A 229 21.57 -29.21 -24.93
CA ASP A 229 22.45 -28.90 -26.07
C ASP A 229 23.51 -27.85 -25.73
N ALA A 230 23.39 -27.20 -24.57
CA ALA A 230 24.29 -26.17 -24.12
C ALA A 230 25.64 -26.74 -23.64
N LEU A 231 26.71 -25.96 -23.82
CA LEU A 231 28.04 -26.26 -23.29
C LEU A 231 28.11 -25.94 -21.79
N VAL A 232 27.57 -26.84 -20.98
CA VAL A 232 27.61 -26.74 -19.51
C VAL A 232 28.95 -27.31 -18.98
N PRO A 233 29.67 -26.58 -18.10
CA PRO A 233 30.90 -27.07 -17.49
C PRO A 233 30.73 -28.43 -16.79
N VAL A 234 31.71 -29.32 -16.93
CA VAL A 234 31.69 -30.66 -16.30
C VAL A 234 31.48 -30.57 -14.78
N LYS A 235 32.11 -29.58 -14.14
CA LYS A 235 31.96 -29.32 -12.69
C LYS A 235 30.51 -29.02 -12.29
N SER A 236 29.74 -28.38 -13.16
CA SER A 236 28.34 -28.04 -12.90
C SER A 236 27.45 -29.28 -12.99
N TRP A 237 27.63 -30.11 -14.03
CA TRP A 237 26.96 -31.42 -14.10
C TRP A 237 27.32 -32.31 -12.91
N ASP A 238 28.58 -32.25 -12.49
CA ASP A 238 29.06 -32.96 -11.32
C ASP A 238 28.34 -32.50 -10.04
N ALA A 239 28.13 -31.20 -9.87
CA ALA A 239 27.40 -30.62 -8.73
C ALA A 239 25.92 -31.01 -8.75
N ILE A 240 25.27 -30.94 -9.92
CA ILE A 240 23.87 -31.37 -10.12
C ILE A 240 23.71 -32.84 -9.69
N ALA A 241 24.54 -33.74 -10.24
CA ALA A 241 24.47 -35.16 -9.94
C ALA A 241 24.75 -35.45 -8.46
N SER A 242 25.71 -34.76 -7.85
CA SER A 242 26.02 -34.93 -6.43
C SER A 242 24.86 -34.52 -5.54
N SER A 243 24.16 -33.42 -5.86
CA SER A 243 22.96 -32.97 -5.13
C SER A 243 21.81 -33.97 -5.26
N ILE A 244 21.57 -34.48 -6.47
CA ILE A 244 20.55 -35.51 -6.74
C ILE A 244 20.86 -36.78 -5.94
N MET A 245 22.11 -37.27 -5.99
CA MET A 245 22.53 -38.44 -5.23
C MET A 245 22.39 -38.23 -3.72
N ALA A 246 22.77 -37.06 -3.19
CA ALA A 246 22.58 -36.73 -1.77
C ALA A 246 21.10 -36.78 -1.35
N ARG A 247 20.19 -36.50 -2.27
CA ARG A 247 18.75 -36.52 -2.03
C ARG A 247 18.13 -37.91 -2.14
N PHE A 248 18.53 -38.69 -3.14
CA PHE A 248 17.85 -39.94 -3.53
C PHE A 248 18.64 -41.23 -3.23
N CYS A 249 19.93 -41.18 -2.92
CA CYS A 249 20.68 -42.34 -2.39
C CYS A 249 20.40 -42.51 -0.90
N LYS A 250 19.14 -42.84 -0.58
CA LYS A 250 18.62 -43.02 0.78
C LYS A 250 17.86 -44.35 0.86
N ASP A 251 17.51 -44.71 2.10
CA ASP A 251 16.71 -45.90 2.37
C ASP A 251 15.38 -45.89 1.58
N SER A 252 15.04 -47.02 0.94
CA SER A 252 13.82 -47.15 0.14
C SER A 252 12.54 -46.81 0.91
N THR A 253 12.48 -47.07 2.22
CA THR A 253 11.32 -46.68 3.04
C THR A 253 11.22 -45.17 3.24
N TYR A 254 12.34 -44.43 3.27
CA TYR A 254 12.34 -42.97 3.27
C TYR A 254 11.81 -42.42 1.94
N LEU A 255 12.29 -42.97 0.82
CA LEU A 255 11.92 -42.50 -0.52
C LEU A 255 10.47 -42.84 -0.91
N SER A 256 9.85 -43.84 -0.28
CA SER A 256 8.45 -44.17 -0.50
C SER A 256 7.49 -42.98 -0.31
N SER A 257 7.77 -42.08 0.64
CA SER A 257 6.98 -40.87 0.88
C SER A 257 7.16 -39.84 -0.23
N VAL A 258 8.37 -39.72 -0.79
CA VAL A 258 8.65 -38.85 -1.94
C VAL A 258 7.91 -39.36 -3.17
N ILE A 259 7.98 -40.67 -3.43
CA ILE A 259 7.26 -41.31 -4.55
C ILE A 259 5.76 -41.06 -4.41
N ASN A 260 5.18 -41.25 -3.23
CA ASN A 260 3.75 -41.01 -3.00
C ASN A 260 3.36 -39.55 -3.20
N ALA A 261 4.18 -38.60 -2.75
CA ALA A 261 3.92 -37.17 -2.95
C ALA A 261 3.90 -36.79 -4.44
N HIS A 262 4.82 -37.32 -5.25
CA HIS A 262 4.84 -37.07 -6.69
C HIS A 262 3.74 -37.83 -7.45
N LYS A 263 3.29 -38.99 -6.98
CA LYS A 263 2.07 -39.65 -7.51
C LYS A 263 0.83 -38.78 -7.27
N ILE A 264 0.68 -38.22 -6.06
CA ILE A 264 -0.39 -37.26 -5.76
C ILE A 264 -0.31 -36.04 -6.69
N ARG A 265 0.90 -35.51 -6.93
CA ARG A 265 1.09 -34.39 -7.85
C ARG A 265 0.67 -34.74 -9.28
N LEU A 266 0.99 -35.93 -9.78
CA LEU A 266 0.57 -36.40 -11.11
C LEU A 266 -0.96 -36.49 -11.23
N GLU A 267 -1.65 -37.05 -10.22
CA GLU A 267 -3.12 -37.11 -10.19
C GLU A 267 -3.79 -35.72 -10.22
N LEU A 268 -3.15 -34.71 -9.60
CA LEU A 268 -3.65 -33.33 -9.62
C LEU A 268 -3.35 -32.63 -10.95
N LEU A 269 -2.19 -32.91 -11.56
CA LEU A 269 -1.83 -32.37 -12.88
C LEU A 269 -2.78 -32.89 -13.96
N GLU A 270 -3.12 -34.17 -13.94
CA GLU A 270 -4.07 -34.79 -14.89
C GLU A 270 -5.40 -34.04 -14.94
N VAL A 271 -5.94 -33.62 -13.79
CA VAL A 271 -7.19 -32.83 -13.74
C VAL A 271 -7.03 -31.49 -14.45
N ILE A 272 -5.90 -30.81 -14.25
CA ILE A 272 -5.69 -29.50 -14.88
C ILE A 272 -5.52 -29.69 -16.39
N GLU A 273 -4.81 -30.73 -16.82
CA GLU A 273 -4.58 -31.03 -18.23
C GLU A 273 -5.89 -31.37 -18.97
N GLU A 274 -6.72 -32.25 -18.40
CA GLU A 274 -8.03 -32.63 -18.97
C GLU A 274 -8.95 -31.41 -19.18
N ASP A 275 -8.82 -30.41 -18.31
CA ASP A 275 -9.73 -29.29 -18.20
C ASP A 275 -9.13 -27.94 -18.61
N TYR A 276 -7.91 -27.93 -19.15
CA TYR A 276 -7.12 -26.71 -19.32
C TYR A 276 -7.85 -25.63 -20.13
N ASP A 277 -8.45 -26.06 -21.25
CA ASP A 277 -9.16 -25.20 -22.19
C ASP A 277 -10.65 -25.02 -21.83
N ILE A 278 -11.13 -25.68 -20.78
CA ILE A 278 -12.55 -25.62 -20.38
C ILE A 278 -12.78 -24.35 -19.56
N PRO A 279 -13.71 -23.46 -19.98
CA PRO A 279 -14.05 -22.27 -19.21
C PRO A 279 -14.44 -22.61 -17.78
N THR A 280 -13.76 -21.99 -16.82
CA THR A 280 -13.84 -22.31 -15.40
C THR A 280 -13.82 -21.06 -14.53
N THR A 281 -14.03 -21.27 -13.23
CA THR A 281 -13.90 -20.29 -12.16
C THR A 281 -12.95 -20.84 -11.09
N ILE A 282 -12.45 -20.00 -10.18
CA ILE A 282 -11.62 -20.45 -9.05
C ILE A 282 -12.36 -21.51 -8.22
N ASP A 283 -13.67 -21.36 -8.04
CA ASP A 283 -14.48 -22.30 -7.25
C ASP A 283 -14.69 -23.64 -7.97
N ASP A 284 -14.84 -23.64 -9.30
CA ASP A 284 -14.95 -24.87 -10.09
C ASP A 284 -13.60 -25.60 -10.21
N TYR A 285 -12.50 -24.85 -10.39
CA TYR A 285 -11.13 -25.37 -10.29
C TYR A 285 -10.90 -26.10 -8.95
N GLU A 286 -11.25 -25.44 -7.85
CA GLU A 286 -11.14 -26.01 -6.50
C GLU A 286 -12.00 -27.27 -6.34
N ARG A 287 -13.26 -27.23 -6.78
CA ARG A 287 -14.20 -28.35 -6.63
C ARG A 287 -13.70 -29.60 -7.35
N ARG A 288 -13.13 -29.44 -8.54
CA ARG A 288 -12.62 -30.56 -9.35
C ARG A 288 -11.39 -31.21 -8.73
N LEU A 289 -10.42 -30.41 -8.29
CA LEU A 289 -9.27 -30.93 -7.55
C LEU A 289 -9.69 -31.55 -6.22
N ALA A 290 -10.65 -30.95 -5.51
CA ALA A 290 -11.17 -31.49 -4.25
C ALA A 290 -11.78 -32.90 -4.41
N ALA A 291 -12.35 -33.22 -5.57
CA ALA A 291 -12.86 -34.55 -5.87
C ALA A 291 -11.73 -35.59 -5.96
N LYS A 292 -10.63 -35.29 -6.66
CA LYS A 292 -9.45 -36.18 -6.70
C LYS A 292 -8.76 -36.29 -5.33
N VAL A 293 -8.75 -35.21 -4.54
CA VAL A 293 -8.18 -35.25 -3.18
C VAL A 293 -8.97 -36.17 -2.26
N ALA A 294 -10.30 -36.16 -2.38
CA ALA A 294 -11.18 -36.92 -1.51
C ALA A 294 -11.09 -38.45 -1.75
N ASP A 295 -10.74 -38.91 -2.95
CA ASP A 295 -10.75 -40.34 -3.26
C ASP A 295 -9.40 -40.90 -3.76
N PRO A 296 -8.92 -40.66 -5.01
CA PRO A 296 -7.62 -41.14 -5.47
C PRO A 296 -6.44 -40.84 -4.53
N ILE A 297 -6.34 -39.60 -4.07
CA ILE A 297 -5.24 -39.15 -3.22
C ILE A 297 -5.38 -39.72 -1.81
N ALA A 298 -6.60 -39.77 -1.28
CA ALA A 298 -6.85 -40.41 0.01
C ALA A 298 -6.47 -41.89 -0.05
N SER A 299 -6.72 -42.58 -1.15
CA SER A 299 -6.31 -43.97 -1.38
C SER A 299 -4.79 -44.14 -1.45
N ILE A 300 -4.06 -43.21 -2.06
CA ILE A 300 -2.59 -43.18 -2.03
C ILE A 300 -2.08 -43.04 -0.59
N LEU A 301 -2.66 -42.14 0.20
CA LEU A 301 -2.31 -41.96 1.63
C LEU A 301 -2.68 -43.20 2.47
N ALA A 302 -3.80 -43.86 2.17
CA ALA A 302 -4.25 -45.09 2.82
C ALA A 302 -3.29 -46.26 2.62
N SER A 303 -2.64 -46.33 1.45
CA SER A 303 -1.74 -47.42 1.10
C SER A 303 -0.51 -47.53 2.01
N ASN A 304 -0.12 -46.45 2.68
CA ASN A 304 1.03 -46.44 3.59
C ASN A 304 0.79 -45.56 4.85
N PRO A 305 0.01 -46.05 5.83
CA PRO A 305 -0.41 -45.29 7.02
C PRO A 305 0.71 -44.64 7.82
N LEU A 306 1.84 -45.34 7.96
CA LEU A 306 2.99 -44.87 8.75
C LEU A 306 3.69 -43.67 8.11
N LYS A 307 3.41 -43.39 6.83
CA LYS A 307 4.10 -42.41 6.00
C LYS A 307 3.21 -41.23 5.59
N ILE A 308 2.00 -41.12 6.13
CA ILE A 308 1.06 -40.03 5.82
C ILE A 308 1.72 -38.66 6.04
N LEU A 309 2.31 -38.45 7.21
CA LEU A 309 2.94 -37.17 7.55
C LEU A 309 4.18 -36.85 6.72
N ASP A 310 5.01 -37.86 6.43
CA ASP A 310 6.18 -37.72 5.56
C ASP A 310 5.75 -37.37 4.12
N THR A 311 4.67 -37.99 3.63
CA THR A 311 4.12 -37.73 2.29
C THR A 311 3.58 -36.30 2.20
N LEU A 312 2.78 -35.87 3.19
CA LEU A 312 2.27 -34.49 3.26
C LEU A 312 3.41 -33.47 3.44
N SER A 313 4.47 -33.83 4.16
CA SER A 313 5.68 -33.01 4.31
C SER A 313 6.36 -32.75 2.97
N HIS A 314 6.54 -33.79 2.15
CA HIS A 314 7.10 -33.62 0.81
C HIS A 314 6.17 -32.87 -0.15
N LEU A 315 4.86 -33.05 -0.04
CA LEU A 315 3.87 -32.37 -0.90
C LEU A 315 3.75 -30.87 -0.58
N SER A 316 3.86 -30.49 0.70
CA SER A 316 3.66 -29.10 1.16
C SER A 316 4.95 -28.35 1.47
N HIS A 317 6.11 -29.03 1.39
CA HIS A 317 7.42 -28.51 1.82
C HIS A 317 7.45 -28.00 3.28
N ILE A 318 6.65 -28.60 4.16
CA ILE A 318 6.61 -28.28 5.60
C ILE A 318 7.31 -29.39 6.37
N SER A 319 8.08 -29.06 7.41
CA SER A 319 8.74 -30.09 8.24
C SER A 319 7.71 -31.00 8.93
N VAL A 320 8.05 -32.29 9.06
CA VAL A 320 7.18 -33.29 9.70
C VAL A 320 6.81 -32.89 11.13
N ASP A 321 7.75 -32.30 11.87
CA ASP A 321 7.53 -31.86 13.25
C ASP A 321 6.57 -30.67 13.33
N ASP A 322 6.68 -29.72 12.41
CA ASP A 322 5.74 -28.60 12.31
C ASP A 322 4.34 -29.10 11.95
N LEU A 323 4.21 -30.06 11.01
CA LEU A 323 2.94 -30.67 10.65
C LEU A 323 2.29 -31.36 11.85
N LYS A 324 3.04 -32.19 12.59
CA LYS A 324 2.56 -32.84 13.83
C LYS A 324 2.06 -31.82 14.84
N ALA A 325 2.82 -30.74 15.05
CA ALA A 325 2.46 -29.70 16.01
C ALA A 325 1.18 -28.95 15.59
N GLN A 326 1.02 -28.68 14.29
CA GLN A 326 -0.15 -27.98 13.75
C GLN A 326 -1.41 -28.86 13.79
N LEU A 327 -1.31 -30.13 13.38
CA LEU A 327 -2.41 -31.08 13.38
C LEU A 327 -2.94 -31.33 14.81
N ARG A 328 -2.05 -31.55 15.79
CA ARG A 328 -2.44 -31.70 17.20
C ARG A 328 -3.15 -30.47 17.76
N ARG A 329 -2.66 -29.27 17.44
CA ARG A 329 -3.32 -28.01 17.82
C ARG A 329 -4.72 -27.86 17.22
N LYS A 330 -4.97 -28.55 16.11
CA LYS A 330 -6.24 -28.57 15.36
C LYS A 330 -7.06 -29.83 15.62
N GLY A 331 -6.73 -30.60 16.65
CA GLY A 331 -7.53 -31.73 17.11
C GLY A 331 -7.26 -33.05 16.38
N ILE A 332 -6.29 -33.12 15.47
CA ILE A 332 -5.89 -34.37 14.81
C ILE A 332 -4.67 -34.94 15.54
N ASP A 333 -4.91 -35.92 16.40
CA ASP A 333 -3.87 -36.63 17.15
C ASP A 333 -3.33 -37.86 16.43
N ASP A 334 -4.18 -38.53 15.64
CA ASP A 334 -3.84 -39.68 14.80
C ASP A 334 -3.87 -39.30 13.30
N PRO A 335 -2.74 -39.39 12.58
CA PRO A 335 -2.69 -39.14 11.13
C PRO A 335 -3.64 -40.02 10.30
N LEU A 336 -4.03 -41.20 10.78
CA LEU A 336 -4.99 -42.07 10.08
C LEU A 336 -6.36 -41.41 9.89
N ALA A 337 -6.75 -40.52 10.81
CA ALA A 337 -7.99 -39.74 10.69
C ALA A 337 -8.02 -38.87 9.42
N ILE A 338 -6.84 -38.49 8.90
CA ILE A 338 -6.72 -37.73 7.64
C ILE A 338 -7.28 -38.54 6.48
N THR A 339 -6.84 -39.79 6.34
CA THR A 339 -7.23 -40.67 5.25
C THR A 339 -8.72 -40.97 5.27
N SER A 340 -9.24 -41.46 6.41
CA SER A 340 -10.67 -41.80 6.55
C SER A 340 -11.55 -40.56 6.43
N GLY A 341 -11.08 -39.43 6.97
CA GLY A 341 -11.76 -38.14 6.85
C GLY A 341 -11.86 -37.67 5.40
N LEU A 342 -10.77 -37.72 4.63
CA LEU A 342 -10.79 -37.32 3.21
C LEU A 342 -11.73 -38.20 2.38
N GLN A 343 -11.72 -39.53 2.59
CA GLN A 343 -12.65 -40.45 1.92
C GLN A 343 -14.10 -40.17 2.27
N SER A 344 -14.39 -39.79 3.52
CA SER A 344 -15.75 -39.42 3.91
C SER A 344 -16.30 -38.19 3.18
N LEU A 345 -15.41 -37.34 2.64
CA LEU A 345 -15.79 -36.15 1.85
C LEU A 345 -16.08 -36.46 0.38
N SER A 346 -15.71 -37.63 -0.15
CA SER A 346 -15.95 -37.99 -1.56
C SER A 346 -17.39 -38.49 -1.79
N ASN A 347 -18.01 -39.02 -0.75
CA ASN A 347 -19.35 -39.60 -0.82
C ASN A 347 -20.41 -38.50 -0.98
N LEU A 348 -20.89 -38.31 -2.21
CA LEU A 348 -22.34 -38.12 -2.42
C LEU A 348 -23.05 -39.24 -1.64
N PRO A 349 -24.22 -39.00 -1.02
CA PRO A 349 -24.84 -39.96 -0.09
C PRO A 349 -25.34 -41.18 -0.85
N THR A 350 -24.44 -42.08 -1.20
CA THR A 350 -24.71 -43.43 -1.68
C THR A 350 -24.56 -44.37 -0.51
N GLU A 351 -25.63 -45.11 -0.29
CA GLU A 351 -25.90 -46.11 0.72
C GLU A 351 -24.65 -46.76 1.33
N SER A 352 -24.54 -46.61 2.67
CA SER A 352 -23.88 -47.48 3.66
C SER A 352 -22.82 -46.81 4.54
N SER A 353 -23.27 -46.01 5.50
CA SER A 353 -22.81 -46.24 6.87
C SER A 353 -24.01 -46.79 7.65
N SER A 354 -23.84 -47.94 8.29
CA SER A 354 -24.81 -48.51 9.23
C SER A 354 -24.80 -47.75 10.56
N GLY A 355 -24.79 -46.42 10.48
CA GLY A 355 -24.86 -45.50 11.60
C GLY A 355 -26.02 -44.53 11.42
N PRO A 356 -26.61 -44.00 12.51
CA PRO A 356 -27.66 -43.00 12.43
C PRO A 356 -27.10 -41.74 11.75
N GLN A 357 -27.73 -41.30 10.65
CA GLN A 357 -27.48 -39.99 10.09
C GLN A 357 -28.10 -38.94 11.02
N VAL A 358 -27.27 -38.27 11.83
CA VAL A 358 -27.69 -37.15 12.67
C VAL A 358 -27.29 -35.85 11.98
N SER A 359 -28.23 -34.94 11.79
CA SER A 359 -27.99 -33.65 11.12
C SER A 359 -27.07 -32.74 11.95
N LYS A 360 -26.40 -31.78 11.29
CA LYS A 360 -25.50 -30.82 11.96
C LYS A 360 -26.20 -30.03 13.08
N ASP A 361 -27.47 -29.67 12.86
CA ASP A 361 -28.28 -28.94 13.83
C ASP A 361 -28.66 -29.84 15.03
N GLU A 362 -28.90 -31.14 14.79
CA GLU A 362 -29.14 -32.12 15.85
C GLU A 362 -27.86 -32.39 16.66
N LEU A 363 -26.70 -32.52 16.01
CA LEU A 363 -25.40 -32.64 16.70
C LEU A 363 -25.13 -31.42 17.58
N GLU A 364 -25.39 -30.20 17.09
CA GLU A 364 -25.23 -28.98 17.88
C GLU A 364 -26.24 -28.91 19.05
N MET A 365 -27.48 -29.38 18.85
CA MET A 365 -28.46 -29.48 19.93
C MET A 365 -28.01 -30.49 21.00
N LEU A 366 -27.51 -31.66 20.60
CA LEU A 366 -27.00 -32.69 21.51
C LEU A 366 -25.78 -32.18 22.28
N GLU A 367 -24.84 -31.51 21.61
CA GLU A 367 -23.66 -30.88 22.23
C GLU A 367 -24.07 -29.84 23.28
N ARG A 368 -24.98 -28.92 22.94
CA ARG A 368 -25.48 -27.89 23.88
C ARG A 368 -26.18 -28.52 25.09
N SER A 369 -26.93 -29.60 24.87
CA SER A 369 -27.65 -30.34 25.91
C SER A 369 -26.66 -30.99 26.89
N LEU A 370 -25.64 -31.67 26.38
CA LEU A 370 -24.59 -32.29 27.19
C LEU A 370 -23.72 -31.26 27.92
N LYS A 371 -23.32 -30.16 27.28
CA LYS A 371 -22.60 -29.04 27.94
C LYS A 371 -23.40 -28.44 29.08
N THR A 372 -24.72 -28.36 28.93
CA THR A 372 -25.60 -27.85 29.97
C THR A 372 -25.60 -28.78 31.19
N LEU A 373 -25.68 -30.11 30.97
CA LEU A 373 -25.56 -31.10 32.05
C LEU A 373 -24.18 -31.06 32.72
N GLU A 374 -23.09 -31.07 31.95
CA GLU A 374 -21.73 -31.01 32.49
C GLU A 374 -21.50 -29.74 33.31
N LYS A 375 -22.08 -28.61 32.91
CA LYS A 375 -22.02 -27.36 33.67
C LYS A 375 -22.76 -27.48 35.01
N ILE A 376 -23.93 -28.12 35.02
CA ILE A 376 -24.70 -28.39 36.23
C ILE A 376 -23.92 -29.32 37.17
N GLU A 377 -23.38 -30.44 36.67
CA GLU A 377 -22.57 -31.38 37.44
C GLU A 377 -21.32 -30.70 38.02
N ASN A 378 -20.56 -29.97 37.20
CA ASN A 378 -19.37 -29.27 37.66
C ASN A 378 -19.68 -28.22 38.74
N THR A 379 -20.82 -27.53 38.62
CA THR A 379 -21.27 -26.53 39.60
C THR A 379 -21.77 -27.21 40.88
N LEU A 380 -22.43 -28.35 40.76
CA LEU A 380 -22.85 -29.15 41.89
C LEU A 380 -21.65 -29.70 42.67
N GLU A 381 -20.70 -30.35 41.98
CA GLU A 381 -19.56 -31.04 42.59
C GLU A 381 -18.51 -30.08 43.20
N LYS A 382 -18.16 -29.00 42.49
CA LYS A 382 -17.08 -28.11 42.93
C LYS A 382 -17.59 -26.99 43.85
N PRO A 383 -18.31 -25.97 43.35
CA PRO A 383 -18.66 -24.81 44.17
C PRO A 383 -19.83 -25.03 45.13
N VAL A 384 -20.78 -25.93 44.87
CA VAL A 384 -21.93 -26.17 45.78
C VAL A 384 -21.54 -27.15 46.88
N LYS A 385 -21.16 -28.39 46.54
CA LYS A 385 -20.70 -29.37 47.54
C LYS A 385 -19.46 -28.88 48.28
N GLY A 386 -18.51 -28.22 47.63
CA GLY A 386 -17.34 -27.63 48.30
C GLY A 386 -17.72 -26.58 49.36
N LEU A 387 -18.69 -25.71 49.06
CA LEU A 387 -19.19 -24.72 50.03
C LEU A 387 -19.93 -25.40 51.18
N LEU A 388 -20.78 -26.38 50.90
CA LEU A 388 -21.53 -27.10 51.92
C LEU A 388 -20.62 -27.94 52.82
N LYS A 389 -19.56 -28.54 52.27
CA LYS A 389 -18.46 -29.18 53.03
C LYS A 389 -17.79 -28.16 53.96
N SER A 390 -17.48 -26.96 53.47
CA SER A 390 -16.89 -25.88 54.30
C SER A 390 -17.82 -25.36 55.41
N LYS A 391 -19.14 -25.50 55.24
CA LYS A 391 -20.16 -25.17 56.24
C LYS A 391 -20.40 -26.29 57.28
N GLY A 392 -19.67 -27.41 57.20
CA GLY A 392 -19.71 -28.48 58.21
C GLY A 392 -20.62 -29.66 57.89
N LEU A 393 -21.20 -29.74 56.68
CA LEU A 393 -21.96 -30.91 56.25
C LEU A 393 -21.04 -32.11 55.98
N ARG A 394 -21.49 -33.31 56.37
CA ARG A 394 -20.71 -34.54 56.22
C ARG A 394 -20.49 -34.88 54.75
N SER A 395 -19.23 -35.09 54.37
CA SER A 395 -18.88 -35.44 52.99
C SER A 395 -19.60 -36.70 52.51
N SER A 396 -19.77 -37.71 53.38
CA SER A 396 -20.51 -38.94 53.09
C SER A 396 -22.00 -38.77 52.76
N GLU A 397 -22.61 -37.64 53.14
CA GLU A 397 -24.01 -37.32 52.83
C GLU A 397 -24.10 -36.49 51.55
N LEU A 398 -23.18 -35.56 51.34
CA LEU A 398 -23.10 -34.76 50.10
C LEU A 398 -22.67 -35.58 48.89
N ASP A 399 -21.81 -36.59 49.08
CA ASP A 399 -21.34 -37.45 47.99
C ASP A 399 -22.45 -38.38 47.48
N LYS A 400 -23.52 -38.60 48.25
CA LYS A 400 -24.74 -39.33 47.82
C LYS A 400 -25.67 -38.49 46.92
N ILE A 401 -25.46 -37.17 46.86
CA ILE A 401 -26.29 -36.27 46.09
C ILE A 401 -25.70 -36.11 44.69
N THR A 402 -26.33 -36.75 43.71
CA THR A 402 -25.97 -36.66 42.28
C THR A 402 -26.90 -35.69 41.56
N ILE A 403 -26.67 -35.49 40.25
CA ILE A 403 -27.57 -34.70 39.40
C ILE A 403 -29.01 -35.24 39.38
N ASP A 404 -29.20 -36.54 39.68
CA ASP A 404 -30.51 -37.21 39.75
C ASP A 404 -31.47 -36.55 40.74
N LEU A 405 -30.92 -35.83 41.73
CA LEU A 405 -31.69 -35.00 42.64
C LEU A 405 -32.63 -34.03 41.89
N LEU A 406 -32.12 -33.45 40.80
CA LEU A 406 -32.81 -32.42 40.04
C LEU A 406 -33.95 -32.98 39.18
N MET A 407 -34.07 -34.32 39.07
CA MET A 407 -35.19 -35.00 38.38
C MET A 407 -36.41 -35.20 39.28
N LYS A 408 -36.25 -35.08 40.61
CA LYS A 408 -37.35 -35.20 41.57
C LYS A 408 -38.24 -33.95 41.54
N ASP A 409 -39.51 -34.11 41.89
CA ASP A 409 -40.38 -32.96 42.13
C ASP A 409 -39.80 -32.14 43.30
N ARG A 410 -39.69 -30.82 43.13
CA ARG A 410 -39.11 -29.93 44.14
C ARG A 410 -39.86 -29.99 45.47
N LYS A 411 -41.13 -30.40 45.46
CA LYS A 411 -41.96 -30.60 46.65
C LYS A 411 -41.63 -31.85 47.46
N THR A 412 -40.89 -32.81 46.89
CA THR A 412 -40.55 -34.09 47.54
C THR A 412 -39.11 -34.13 48.08
N LEU A 413 -38.34 -33.06 47.89
CA LEU A 413 -36.98 -32.92 48.40
C LEU A 413 -36.99 -32.66 49.90
N VAL A 414 -36.10 -33.32 50.66
CA VAL A 414 -36.06 -33.21 52.13
C VAL A 414 -34.63 -33.01 52.64
N GLY A 415 -34.47 -32.12 53.63
CA GLY A 415 -33.21 -31.93 54.35
C GLY A 415 -32.09 -31.38 53.48
N ILE A 416 -30.97 -32.10 53.43
CA ILE A 416 -29.73 -31.69 52.72
C ILE A 416 -29.99 -31.47 51.21
N GLU A 417 -30.96 -32.17 50.64
CA GLU A 417 -31.39 -32.00 49.24
C GLU A 417 -31.91 -30.58 48.93
N LEU A 418 -32.66 -29.96 49.85
CA LEU A 418 -33.16 -28.60 49.71
C LEU A 418 -32.05 -27.56 49.84
N GLU A 419 -31.10 -27.79 50.75
CA GLU A 419 -29.94 -26.91 50.94
C GLU A 419 -29.02 -26.92 49.71
N VAL A 420 -28.81 -28.10 49.12
CA VAL A 420 -28.05 -28.24 47.87
C VAL A 420 -28.75 -27.53 46.71
N LEU A 421 -30.06 -27.72 46.55
CA LEU A 421 -30.82 -27.05 45.48
C LEU A 421 -30.80 -25.52 45.65
N ALA A 422 -31.01 -25.02 46.86
CA ALA A 422 -30.99 -23.58 47.13
C ALA A 422 -29.62 -22.93 46.87
N GLU A 423 -28.53 -23.61 47.21
CA GLU A 423 -27.18 -23.13 46.91
C GLU A 423 -26.81 -23.27 45.42
N LEU A 424 -27.36 -24.26 44.72
CA LEU A 424 -27.22 -24.39 43.28
C LEU A 424 -27.97 -23.28 42.53
N GLU A 425 -29.20 -22.95 42.94
CA GLU A 425 -30.02 -21.86 42.37
C GLU A 425 -29.40 -20.47 42.56
N LYS A 426 -28.62 -20.25 43.62
CA LYS A 426 -27.85 -19.01 43.80
C LYS A 426 -26.69 -18.86 42.80
N LYS A 427 -26.16 -19.98 42.29
CA LYS A 427 -24.95 -20.00 41.44
C LYS A 427 -25.28 -20.19 39.96
N MET A 428 -26.44 -20.74 39.63
CA MET A 428 -26.90 -20.90 38.26
C MET A 428 -28.42 -21.01 38.17
N ARG A 429 -28.96 -20.71 36.99
CA ARG A 429 -30.36 -21.00 36.68
C ARG A 429 -30.52 -22.52 36.54
N VAL A 430 -31.18 -23.14 37.50
CA VAL A 430 -31.46 -24.58 37.49
C VAL A 430 -32.66 -24.87 36.59
N PRO A 431 -32.54 -25.75 35.58
CA PRO A 431 -33.67 -26.13 34.73
C PRO A 431 -34.83 -26.76 35.53
N PRO A 432 -36.06 -26.76 35.00
CA PRO A 432 -37.16 -27.49 35.62
C PRO A 432 -36.91 -29.01 35.56
N PRO A 433 -37.49 -29.81 36.49
CA PRO A 433 -37.23 -31.25 36.58
C PRO A 433 -37.52 -32.02 35.29
N GLU A 434 -38.55 -31.63 34.53
CA GLU A 434 -38.88 -32.23 33.23
C GLU A 434 -37.77 -32.02 32.19
N GLU A 435 -37.15 -30.84 32.18
CA GLU A 435 -36.04 -30.55 31.27
C GLU A 435 -34.77 -31.30 31.69
N VAL A 436 -34.52 -31.45 33.00
CA VAL A 436 -33.39 -32.27 33.48
C VAL A 436 -33.57 -33.75 33.11
N LYS A 437 -34.80 -34.27 33.20
CA LYS A 437 -35.12 -35.64 32.73
C LYS A 437 -34.84 -35.78 31.24
N ARG A 438 -35.31 -34.84 30.42
CA ARG A 438 -35.04 -34.81 28.98
C ARG A 438 -33.54 -34.78 28.67
N LEU A 439 -32.78 -33.96 29.37
CA LEU A 439 -31.33 -33.86 29.19
C LEU A 439 -30.62 -35.17 29.59
N MET A 440 -31.03 -35.80 30.69
CA MET A 440 -30.52 -37.11 31.14
C MET A 440 -30.84 -38.21 30.12
N GLU A 441 -32.06 -38.24 29.59
CA GLU A 441 -32.45 -39.16 28.51
C GLU A 441 -31.60 -38.95 27.26
N ILE A 442 -31.32 -37.71 26.88
CA ILE A 442 -30.40 -37.37 25.78
C ILE A 442 -28.98 -37.90 26.07
N ARG A 443 -28.47 -37.75 27.30
CA ARG A 443 -27.17 -38.28 27.70
C ARG A 443 -27.11 -39.79 27.62
N ASP A 444 -28.16 -40.47 28.07
CA ASP A 444 -28.25 -41.92 28.03
C ASP A 444 -28.37 -42.41 26.58
N GLN A 445 -29.12 -41.72 25.72
CA GLN A 445 -29.19 -41.99 24.28
C GLN A 445 -27.83 -41.83 23.59
N VAL A 446 -27.03 -40.83 23.96
CA VAL A 446 -25.68 -40.65 23.42
C VAL A 446 -24.74 -41.76 23.92
N LYS A 447 -24.80 -42.10 25.22
CA LYS A 447 -23.92 -43.12 25.83
C LYS A 447 -24.25 -44.56 25.44
N THR A 448 -25.51 -44.88 25.19
CA THR A 448 -25.99 -46.24 24.93
C THR A 448 -26.53 -46.46 23.52
N GLY A 449 -26.81 -45.37 22.80
CA GLY A 449 -27.31 -45.43 21.42
C GLY A 449 -26.19 -45.53 20.39
N ALA A 450 -26.57 -45.50 19.11
CA ALA A 450 -25.65 -45.73 17.99
C ALA A 450 -24.61 -44.61 17.73
N LEU A 451 -24.63 -43.54 18.54
CA LEU A 451 -23.55 -42.54 18.58
C LEU A 451 -22.36 -43.01 19.43
N SER A 452 -22.60 -43.90 20.40
CA SER A 452 -21.52 -44.55 21.18
C SER A 452 -20.65 -45.48 20.33
N SER A 453 -21.23 -46.13 19.30
CA SER A 453 -20.48 -46.90 18.30
C SER A 453 -19.59 -46.05 17.39
N LEU A 454 -19.83 -44.73 17.34
CA LEU A 454 -18.96 -43.75 16.67
C LEU A 454 -17.89 -43.17 17.61
N GLY A 455 -17.78 -43.69 18.85
CA GLY A 455 -16.82 -43.20 19.85
C GLY A 455 -17.24 -41.91 20.57
N ILE A 456 -18.46 -41.43 20.32
CA ILE A 456 -18.95 -40.17 20.91
C ILE A 456 -19.70 -40.49 22.21
N SER A 457 -19.13 -40.11 23.35
CA SER A 457 -19.69 -40.40 24.67
C SER A 457 -19.91 -39.17 25.56
N SER A 458 -19.35 -38.02 25.15
CA SER A 458 -19.35 -36.76 25.90
C SER A 458 -19.51 -35.54 24.99
N ALA A 459 -19.82 -34.37 25.58
CA ALA A 459 -19.89 -33.12 24.83
C ALA A 459 -18.53 -32.74 24.21
N ARG A 460 -17.44 -33.13 24.86
CA ARG A 460 -16.08 -32.91 24.40
C ARG A 460 -15.79 -33.70 23.12
N ASP A 461 -16.30 -34.93 23.04
CA ASP A 461 -16.11 -35.79 21.86
C ASP A 461 -16.83 -35.20 20.63
N PHE A 462 -18.04 -34.62 20.81
CA PHE A 462 -18.72 -33.86 19.75
C PHE A 462 -17.93 -32.63 19.29
N SER A 463 -17.44 -31.83 20.25
CA SER A 463 -16.59 -30.66 19.91
C SER A 463 -15.32 -31.10 19.16
N GLN A 464 -14.72 -32.22 19.55
CA GLN A 464 -13.52 -32.76 18.92
C GLN A 464 -13.80 -33.25 17.51
N GLN A 465 -14.83 -34.09 17.30
CA GLN A 465 -15.18 -34.59 15.97
C GLN A 465 -15.53 -33.46 15.00
N ARG A 466 -16.27 -32.44 15.43
CA ARG A 466 -16.58 -31.28 14.57
C ARG A 466 -15.31 -30.53 14.17
N VAL A 467 -14.38 -30.36 15.11
CA VAL A 467 -13.09 -29.72 14.85
C VAL A 467 -12.25 -30.58 13.91
N GLU A 468 -12.27 -31.90 14.06
CA GLU A 468 -11.62 -32.84 13.14
C GLU A 468 -12.21 -32.71 11.73
N GLU A 469 -13.53 -32.79 11.54
CA GLU A 469 -14.20 -32.63 10.24
C GLU A 469 -13.87 -31.29 9.55
N GLU A 470 -13.93 -30.17 10.28
CA GLU A 470 -13.54 -28.85 9.75
C GLU A 470 -12.05 -28.79 9.38
N THR A 471 -11.19 -29.46 10.16
CA THR A 471 -9.75 -29.54 9.92
C THR A 471 -9.44 -30.40 8.70
N ILE A 472 -10.13 -31.53 8.51
CA ILE A 472 -10.01 -32.41 7.35
C ILE A 472 -10.42 -31.69 6.06
N ALA A 473 -11.56 -30.99 6.07
CA ALA A 473 -11.99 -30.17 4.94
C ALA A 473 -10.95 -29.09 4.61
N SER A 474 -10.30 -28.52 5.63
CA SER A 474 -9.24 -27.54 5.45
C SER A 474 -7.93 -28.16 4.94
N ILE A 475 -7.58 -29.38 5.35
CA ILE A 475 -6.42 -30.12 4.84
C ILE A 475 -6.60 -30.43 3.35
N ARG A 476 -7.81 -30.87 2.94
CA ARG A 476 -8.14 -31.05 1.52
C ARG A 476 -7.83 -29.79 0.72
N MET A 477 -8.23 -28.64 1.27
CA MET A 477 -7.96 -27.34 0.67
C MET A 477 -6.48 -26.97 0.67
N ASP A 478 -5.76 -27.25 1.74
CA ASP A 478 -4.32 -26.99 1.82
C ASP A 478 -3.55 -27.81 0.77
N ILE A 479 -3.91 -29.08 0.54
CA ILE A 479 -3.30 -29.91 -0.51
C ILE A 479 -3.43 -29.25 -1.88
N ILE A 480 -4.63 -28.78 -2.22
CA ILE A 480 -4.92 -28.11 -3.50
C ILE A 480 -4.06 -26.86 -3.66
N TRP A 481 -4.07 -25.96 -2.67
CA TRP A 481 -3.40 -24.67 -2.81
C TRP A 481 -1.87 -24.78 -2.70
N HIS A 482 -1.33 -25.76 -1.97
CA HIS A 482 0.11 -26.07 -1.99
C HIS A 482 0.54 -26.58 -3.36
N PHE A 483 -0.29 -27.44 -3.98
CA PHE A 483 -0.07 -27.86 -5.36
C PHE A 483 -0.12 -26.67 -6.33
N THR A 484 -1.17 -25.83 -6.27
CA THR A 484 -1.30 -24.63 -7.11
C THR A 484 -0.07 -23.73 -6.99
N THR A 485 0.47 -23.54 -5.79
CA THR A 485 1.69 -22.72 -5.57
C THR A 485 2.88 -23.23 -6.40
N GLY A 486 2.97 -24.54 -6.62
CA GLY A 486 4.05 -25.17 -7.38
C GLY A 486 3.86 -25.18 -8.90
N ILE A 487 2.78 -24.59 -9.43
CA ILE A 487 2.52 -24.43 -10.87
C ILE A 487 2.31 -22.95 -11.27
N LEU A 488 2.65 -22.01 -10.38
CA LEU A 488 2.54 -20.57 -10.60
C LEU A 488 3.91 -19.90 -10.77
N THR A 489 4.98 -20.65 -11.03
CA THR A 489 6.36 -20.14 -11.05
C THR A 489 6.52 -19.10 -12.16
N SER A 490 6.05 -19.43 -13.36
CA SER A 490 6.17 -18.58 -14.54
C SER A 490 5.33 -17.31 -14.39
N LEU A 491 4.11 -17.43 -13.86
CA LEU A 491 3.24 -16.28 -13.58
C LEU A 491 3.84 -15.38 -12.50
N THR A 492 4.41 -15.98 -11.45
CA THR A 492 5.06 -15.24 -10.35
C THR A 492 6.22 -14.42 -10.88
N ARG A 493 7.02 -14.95 -11.81
CA ARG A 493 8.09 -14.19 -12.49
C ARG A 493 7.57 -13.00 -13.28
N VAL A 494 6.41 -13.13 -13.95
CA VAL A 494 5.76 -11.99 -14.61
C VAL A 494 5.37 -10.92 -13.57
N VAL A 495 4.70 -11.33 -12.49
CA VAL A 495 4.30 -10.44 -11.38
C VAL A 495 5.52 -9.75 -10.73
N GLU A 496 6.61 -10.48 -10.53
CA GLU A 496 7.88 -9.95 -10.01
C GLU A 496 8.48 -8.87 -10.91
N SER A 497 8.48 -9.04 -12.23
CA SER A 497 8.96 -8.03 -13.18
C SER A 497 8.23 -6.69 -13.00
N TYR A 498 6.91 -6.73 -12.76
CA TYR A 498 6.09 -5.55 -12.49
C TYR A 498 6.43 -4.89 -11.14
N ILE A 499 6.53 -5.69 -10.08
CA ILE A 499 6.88 -5.20 -8.74
C ILE A 499 8.28 -4.56 -8.77
N ARG A 500 9.24 -5.22 -9.41
CA ARG A 500 10.62 -4.76 -9.59
C ARG A 500 10.65 -3.39 -10.26
N SER A 501 9.97 -3.25 -11.40
CA SER A 501 9.94 -2.00 -12.15
C SER A 501 9.27 -0.86 -11.38
N LYS A 502 8.21 -1.16 -10.62
CA LYS A 502 7.58 -0.15 -9.74
C LYS A 502 8.55 0.34 -8.67
N GLN A 503 9.24 -0.57 -7.97
CA GLN A 503 10.19 -0.18 -6.93
C GLN A 503 11.35 0.63 -7.51
N ASP A 504 11.87 0.22 -8.66
CA ASP A 504 12.93 0.95 -9.34
C ASP A 504 12.48 2.33 -9.79
N LEU A 505 11.27 2.49 -10.35
CA LEU A 505 10.74 3.80 -10.70
C LEU A 505 10.66 4.74 -9.48
N LEU A 506 10.25 4.23 -8.31
CA LEU A 506 10.23 5.01 -7.08
C LEU A 506 11.64 5.46 -6.66
N ARG A 507 12.63 4.55 -6.74
CA ARG A 507 14.04 4.83 -6.45
C ARG A 507 14.63 5.84 -7.44
N ILE A 508 14.37 5.67 -8.74
CA ILE A 508 14.80 6.56 -9.81
C ILE A 508 14.22 7.95 -9.58
N LYS A 509 12.90 8.08 -9.33
CA LYS A 509 12.26 9.38 -9.03
C LYS A 509 12.83 10.05 -7.78
N ALA A 510 13.16 9.28 -6.74
CA ALA A 510 13.86 9.81 -5.57
C ALA A 510 15.27 10.32 -5.92
N LEU A 511 15.99 9.64 -6.81
CA LEU A 511 17.33 10.05 -7.27
C LEU A 511 17.26 11.32 -8.13
N LEU A 512 16.25 11.45 -9.00
CA LEU A 512 16.05 12.63 -9.85
C LEU A 512 15.99 13.92 -9.04
N LYS A 513 15.38 13.87 -7.84
CA LYS A 513 15.40 15.01 -6.92
C LYS A 513 16.82 15.43 -6.58
N SER A 514 17.71 14.49 -6.28
CA SER A 514 19.12 14.78 -6.03
C SER A 514 19.90 15.22 -7.28
N ILE A 515 19.52 14.74 -8.48
CA ILE A 515 20.19 15.04 -9.74
C ILE A 515 19.92 16.47 -10.20
N TYR A 516 18.73 17.00 -9.90
CA TYR A 516 18.28 18.31 -10.38
C TYR A 516 18.14 19.38 -9.30
N GLU A 517 18.48 19.09 -8.03
CA GLU A 517 18.58 20.08 -6.95
C GLU A 517 20.07 20.37 -6.66
N ASP A 518 20.53 21.58 -7.01
CA ASP A 518 21.85 22.14 -6.66
C ASP A 518 23.09 21.31 -7.06
N THR A 519 23.05 20.63 -8.20
CA THR A 519 24.18 19.87 -8.75
C THR A 519 24.86 20.57 -9.93
N ASP A 520 26.20 20.54 -9.94
CA ASP A 520 27.01 20.88 -11.12
C ASP A 520 26.55 20.06 -12.34
N ILE A 521 26.49 20.69 -13.51
CA ILE A 521 26.10 20.08 -14.79
C ILE A 521 26.92 18.81 -15.08
N ASN A 522 28.22 18.80 -14.77
CA ASN A 522 29.07 17.62 -14.96
C ASN A 522 28.67 16.45 -14.05
N LEU A 523 28.29 16.76 -12.80
CA LEU A 523 27.79 15.75 -11.85
C LEU A 523 26.40 15.24 -12.25
N GLN A 524 25.59 16.08 -12.89
CA GLN A 524 24.29 15.68 -13.43
C GLN A 524 24.45 14.59 -14.50
N PHE A 525 25.33 14.79 -15.50
CA PHE A 525 25.57 13.79 -16.54
C PHE A 525 26.06 12.46 -15.98
N LEU A 526 27.02 12.49 -15.04
CA LEU A 526 27.49 11.27 -14.38
C LEU A 526 26.40 10.52 -13.62
N ARG A 527 25.40 11.22 -13.07
CA ARG A 527 24.27 10.58 -12.38
C ARG A 527 23.19 10.10 -13.34
N GLU A 528 22.97 10.78 -14.46
CA GLU A 528 22.12 10.29 -15.55
C GLU A 528 22.70 8.99 -16.16
N GLU A 529 24.02 8.90 -16.28
CA GLU A 529 24.71 7.67 -16.76
C GLU A 529 24.41 6.45 -15.87
N ILE A 530 24.40 6.62 -14.54
CA ILE A 530 24.05 5.55 -13.60
C ILE A 530 22.62 5.03 -13.86
N LEU A 531 21.70 5.90 -14.26
CA LEU A 531 20.33 5.51 -14.58
C LEU A 531 20.27 4.71 -15.88
N ILE A 532 21.12 5.05 -16.87
CA ILE A 532 21.23 4.31 -18.13
C ILE A 532 21.83 2.92 -17.87
N ASP A 533 22.88 2.83 -17.06
CA ASP A 533 23.46 1.55 -16.62
C ASP A 533 22.42 0.68 -15.90
N LEU A 534 21.63 1.26 -14.99
CA LEU A 534 20.53 0.57 -14.33
C LEU A 534 19.51 0.05 -15.36
N THR A 535 19.12 0.86 -16.35
CA THR A 535 18.21 0.43 -17.42
C THR A 535 18.78 -0.73 -18.22
N SER A 536 20.07 -0.70 -18.58
CA SER A 536 20.74 -1.81 -19.26
C SER A 536 20.70 -3.10 -18.41
N MET A 537 21.01 -3.01 -17.11
CA MET A 537 20.91 -4.14 -16.19
C MET A 537 19.49 -4.72 -16.13
N ARG A 538 18.46 -3.87 -16.18
CA ARG A 538 17.05 -4.30 -16.14
C ARG A 538 16.57 -4.91 -17.46
N ILE A 539 17.03 -4.40 -18.59
CA ILE A 539 16.80 -5.03 -19.90
C ILE A 539 17.41 -6.44 -19.91
N TYR A 540 18.63 -6.58 -19.40
CA TYR A 540 19.29 -7.88 -19.28
C TYR A 540 18.55 -8.83 -18.32
N GLU A 541 18.08 -8.32 -17.17
CA GLU A 541 17.24 -9.07 -16.23
C GLU A 541 15.93 -9.54 -16.88
N MET A 542 15.24 -8.68 -17.62
CA MET A 542 14.04 -9.05 -18.37
C MET A 542 14.32 -10.16 -19.38
N LYS A 543 15.46 -10.11 -20.08
CA LYS A 543 15.86 -11.17 -21.02
C LYS A 543 16.21 -12.49 -20.33
N ILE A 544 16.74 -12.45 -19.10
CA ILE A 544 16.96 -13.66 -18.30
C ILE A 544 15.62 -14.30 -17.91
N VAL A 545 14.69 -13.49 -17.41
CA VAL A 545 13.40 -13.98 -16.88
C VAL A 545 12.46 -14.42 -18.01
N HIS A 546 12.53 -13.73 -19.14
CA HIS A 546 11.69 -13.91 -20.31
C HIS A 546 12.54 -14.01 -21.60
N PRO A 547 13.30 -15.12 -21.77
CA PRO A 547 14.26 -15.29 -22.86
C PRO A 547 13.63 -15.32 -24.25
N GLU A 548 12.33 -15.60 -24.35
CA GLU A 548 11.54 -15.54 -25.58
C GLU A 548 11.24 -14.11 -26.07
N LEU A 549 11.29 -13.10 -25.18
CA LEU A 549 11.01 -11.71 -25.59
C LEU A 549 12.15 -11.15 -26.44
N ASP A 550 11.79 -10.53 -27.56
CA ASP A 550 12.73 -9.83 -28.43
C ASP A 550 13.11 -8.45 -27.85
N ALA A 551 14.09 -7.80 -28.49
CA ALA A 551 14.51 -6.46 -28.08
C ALA A 551 13.33 -5.48 -28.11
N SER A 552 12.50 -5.53 -29.15
CA SER A 552 11.34 -4.63 -29.33
C SER A 552 10.32 -4.73 -28.18
N ALA A 553 9.95 -5.93 -27.76
CA ALA A 553 9.04 -6.17 -26.65
C ALA A 553 9.63 -5.70 -25.32
N ILE A 554 10.92 -5.97 -25.06
CA ILE A 554 11.59 -5.51 -23.84
C ILE A 554 11.67 -3.98 -23.82
N CYS A 555 12.04 -3.34 -24.92
CA CYS A 555 12.07 -1.87 -25.05
C CYS A 555 10.70 -1.26 -24.76
N THR A 556 9.67 -1.82 -25.40
CA THR A 556 8.28 -1.40 -25.22
C THR A 556 7.87 -1.50 -23.76
N TRP A 557 8.16 -2.62 -23.11
CA TRP A 557 7.84 -2.84 -21.71
C TRP A 557 8.57 -1.84 -20.80
N MET A 558 9.88 -1.67 -20.97
CA MET A 558 10.69 -0.74 -20.17
C MET A 558 10.18 0.70 -20.30
N HIS A 559 9.89 1.15 -21.53
CA HIS A 559 9.34 2.48 -21.79
C HIS A 559 7.94 2.65 -21.20
N ALA A 560 7.07 1.63 -21.32
CA ALA A 560 5.73 1.63 -20.74
C ALA A 560 5.77 1.83 -19.23
N ARG A 561 6.65 1.11 -18.52
CA ARG A 561 6.77 1.20 -17.06
C ARG A 561 7.37 2.52 -16.58
N LEU A 562 8.43 3.01 -17.22
CA LEU A 562 9.01 4.32 -16.88
C LEU A 562 8.03 5.48 -17.17
N SER A 563 7.23 5.36 -18.23
CA SER A 563 6.29 6.39 -18.64
C SER A 563 4.91 6.31 -17.99
N SER A 564 4.63 5.25 -17.22
CA SER A 564 3.29 4.93 -16.68
C SER A 564 2.22 4.93 -17.78
N LYS A 565 2.47 4.12 -18.81
CA LYS A 565 1.57 3.89 -19.97
C LYS A 565 1.35 2.39 -20.15
N ASP A 566 0.28 2.03 -20.86
CA ASP A 566 0.11 0.68 -21.40
C ASP A 566 1.14 0.39 -22.51
N MET A 567 1.44 -0.89 -22.75
CA MET A 567 2.43 -1.33 -23.74
C MET A 567 2.08 -0.94 -25.17
N MET A 568 0.79 -0.87 -25.53
CA MET A 568 0.37 -0.49 -26.89
C MET A 568 0.67 0.99 -27.17
N ALA A 569 0.34 1.86 -26.23
CA ALA A 569 0.66 3.28 -26.30
C ALA A 569 2.18 3.52 -26.29
N ALA A 570 2.92 2.79 -25.46
CA ALA A 570 4.38 2.86 -25.39
C ALA A 570 5.04 2.43 -26.71
N LYS A 571 4.60 1.31 -27.30
CA LYS A 571 5.10 0.83 -28.60
C LYS A 571 4.91 1.87 -29.69
N LYS A 572 3.68 2.39 -29.81
CA LYS A 572 3.36 3.43 -30.79
C LYS A 572 4.21 4.68 -30.61
N GLU A 573 4.48 5.08 -29.37
CA GLU A 573 5.34 6.22 -29.09
C GLU A 573 6.78 5.97 -29.56
N LEU A 574 7.37 4.81 -29.26
CA LEU A 574 8.73 4.46 -29.71
C LEU A 574 8.85 4.44 -31.24
N GLU A 575 7.84 3.91 -31.94
CA GLU A 575 7.81 3.83 -33.41
C GLU A 575 7.62 5.19 -34.09
N THR A 576 7.00 6.17 -33.42
CA THR A 576 6.61 7.45 -34.04
C THR A 576 7.45 8.64 -33.63
N THR A 577 8.20 8.54 -32.53
CA THR A 577 8.95 9.68 -31.98
C THR A 577 10.46 9.50 -32.15
N GLN A 578 11.13 10.61 -32.45
CA GLN A 578 12.57 10.65 -32.71
C GLN A 578 13.37 10.09 -31.52
N SER A 579 14.38 9.27 -31.82
CA SER A 579 15.27 8.70 -30.81
C SER A 579 16.26 9.73 -30.29
N PRO A 580 16.45 9.86 -28.96
CA PRO A 580 17.55 10.64 -28.40
C PRO A 580 18.94 10.18 -28.84
N VAL A 581 19.11 8.94 -29.32
CA VAL A 581 20.39 8.44 -29.86
C VAL A 581 20.83 9.24 -31.08
N PHE A 582 19.87 9.70 -31.89
CA PHE A 582 20.12 10.46 -33.13
C PHE A 582 19.97 11.98 -32.96
N GLU A 583 19.86 12.46 -31.72
CA GLU A 583 19.64 13.88 -31.42
C GLU A 583 20.71 14.77 -32.07
N GLY A 584 20.27 15.71 -32.91
CA GLY A 584 21.16 16.62 -33.65
C GLY A 584 21.81 16.03 -34.92
N ILE A 585 21.47 14.78 -35.29
CA ILE A 585 21.98 14.10 -36.48
C ILE A 585 20.84 13.84 -37.48
N LEU A 586 19.81 13.07 -37.07
CA LEU A 586 18.72 12.61 -37.92
C LEU A 586 17.41 12.49 -37.13
N ASP A 587 16.30 12.84 -37.78
CA ASP A 587 14.96 12.84 -37.21
C ASP A 587 14.25 11.50 -37.44
N MET A 588 14.74 10.43 -36.81
CA MET A 588 14.18 9.08 -36.96
C MET A 588 14.04 8.33 -35.62
N PRO A 589 13.10 7.38 -35.50
CA PRO A 589 13.03 6.48 -34.35
C PRO A 589 14.19 5.49 -34.34
N LEU A 590 14.42 4.83 -33.19
CA LEU A 590 15.42 3.76 -33.08
C LEU A 590 14.79 2.45 -33.59
N GLU A 591 15.32 1.90 -34.68
CA GLU A 591 14.91 0.59 -35.18
C GLU A 591 15.48 -0.53 -34.32
N THR A 592 14.68 -1.06 -33.39
CA THR A 592 15.14 -2.08 -32.43
C THR A 592 15.09 -3.51 -32.97
N GLU A 593 14.41 -3.76 -34.09
CA GLU A 593 14.25 -5.10 -34.67
C GLU A 593 15.59 -5.75 -35.07
N ASN A 594 16.56 -4.94 -35.49
CA ASN A 594 17.88 -5.39 -35.94
C ASN A 594 18.97 -5.25 -34.87
N LEU A 595 18.60 -4.85 -33.65
CA LEU A 595 19.54 -4.65 -32.55
C LEU A 595 19.51 -5.86 -31.61
N GLU A 596 20.68 -6.24 -31.12
CA GLU A 596 20.74 -7.10 -29.94
C GLU A 596 20.15 -6.36 -28.73
N PHE A 597 19.45 -7.10 -27.88
CA PHE A 597 18.72 -6.54 -26.73
C PHE A 597 19.64 -5.83 -25.72
N ASP A 598 20.92 -6.21 -25.64
CA ASP A 598 21.93 -5.64 -24.74
C ASP A 598 22.65 -4.43 -25.32
N ASN A 599 22.20 -3.91 -26.47
CA ASN A 599 22.75 -2.71 -27.06
C ASN A 599 22.54 -1.49 -26.14
N TYR A 600 23.63 -0.82 -25.76
CA TYR A 600 23.59 0.38 -24.90
C TYR A 600 22.70 1.49 -25.46
N GLY A 601 22.61 1.64 -26.79
CA GLY A 601 21.76 2.62 -27.45
C GLY A 601 20.27 2.45 -27.11
N ILE A 602 19.83 1.22 -26.85
CA ILE A 602 18.46 0.95 -26.38
C ILE A 602 18.24 1.52 -24.98
N ALA A 603 19.14 1.21 -24.04
CA ALA A 603 19.05 1.69 -22.67
C ALA A 603 19.11 3.23 -22.61
N PHE A 604 20.02 3.81 -23.40
CA PHE A 604 20.15 5.26 -23.55
C PHE A 604 18.86 5.90 -24.10
N ASP A 605 18.30 5.37 -25.19
CA ASP A 605 17.06 5.87 -25.81
C ASP A 605 15.91 5.94 -24.80
N ILE A 606 15.64 4.82 -24.13
CA ILE A 606 14.53 4.67 -23.18
C ILE A 606 14.71 5.60 -21.98
N MET A 607 15.88 5.59 -21.34
CA MET A 607 16.12 6.39 -20.15
C MET A 607 16.13 7.89 -20.49
N GLN A 608 16.71 8.31 -21.62
CA GLN A 608 16.71 9.72 -22.00
C GLN A 608 15.31 10.24 -22.33
N ARG A 609 14.44 9.43 -22.95
CA ARG A 609 13.02 9.79 -23.14
C ARG A 609 12.33 10.07 -21.80
N PHE A 610 12.53 9.17 -20.83
CA PHE A 610 12.01 9.34 -19.47
C PHE A 610 12.56 10.61 -18.80
N LEU A 611 13.88 10.83 -18.84
CA LEU A 611 14.51 12.01 -18.24
C LEU A 611 14.04 13.32 -18.88
N LYS A 612 13.86 13.36 -20.21
CA LYS A 612 13.31 14.54 -20.92
C LYS A 612 11.88 14.84 -20.45
N LYS A 613 11.04 13.82 -20.32
CA LYS A 613 9.67 13.96 -19.81
C LYS A 613 9.65 14.51 -18.37
N GLU A 614 10.43 13.92 -17.46
CA GLU A 614 10.50 14.36 -16.06
C GLU A 614 11.05 15.80 -15.93
N ARG A 615 12.01 16.20 -16.77
CA ARG A 615 12.49 17.58 -16.85
C ARG A 615 11.37 18.56 -17.25
N LEU A 616 10.59 18.22 -18.28
CA LEU A 616 9.46 19.04 -18.74
C LEU A 616 8.38 19.15 -17.67
N GLU A 617 8.04 18.06 -16.99
CA GLU A 617 7.06 18.07 -15.90
C GLU A 617 7.51 18.93 -14.71
N LYS A 618 8.81 18.89 -14.37
CA LYS A 618 9.38 19.75 -13.32
C LYS A 618 9.26 21.22 -13.70
N LEU A 619 9.67 21.59 -14.91
CA LEU A 619 9.58 22.97 -15.42
C LEU A 619 8.13 23.48 -15.40
N ALA A 620 7.17 22.68 -15.87
CA ALA A 620 5.75 23.05 -15.86
C ALA A 620 5.23 23.29 -14.43
N LYS A 621 5.64 22.48 -13.45
CA LYS A 621 5.28 22.66 -12.03
C LYS A 621 5.89 23.93 -11.45
N GLU A 622 7.15 24.24 -11.79
CA GLU A 622 7.83 25.46 -11.34
C GLU A 622 7.21 26.72 -11.94
N GLU A 623 6.87 26.70 -13.24
CA GLU A 623 6.16 27.79 -13.92
C GLU A 623 4.79 28.03 -13.29
N TYR A 624 4.00 26.99 -13.07
CA TYR A 624 2.70 27.10 -12.39
C TYR A 624 2.82 27.70 -10.98
N ALA A 625 3.81 27.26 -10.21
CA ALA A 625 4.07 27.79 -8.86
C ALA A 625 4.48 29.27 -8.90
N PHE A 626 5.25 29.68 -9.92
CA PHE A 626 5.65 31.06 -10.12
C PHE A 626 4.46 31.95 -10.53
N GLU A 627 3.62 31.49 -11.45
CA GLU A 627 2.39 32.18 -11.84
C GLU A 627 1.42 32.37 -10.67
N ALA A 628 1.24 31.32 -9.85
CA ALA A 628 0.41 31.38 -8.65
C ALA A 628 0.91 32.45 -7.67
N LYS A 629 2.22 32.51 -7.41
CA LYS A 629 2.85 33.55 -6.58
C LYS A 629 2.67 34.95 -7.18
N GLN A 630 2.81 35.11 -8.49
CA GLN A 630 2.57 36.41 -9.14
C GLN A 630 1.12 36.87 -9.02
N LYS A 631 0.15 35.97 -9.21
CA LYS A 631 -1.28 36.27 -9.06
C LYS A 631 -1.60 36.70 -7.63
N GLU A 632 -1.03 36.03 -6.63
CA GLU A 632 -1.16 36.40 -5.22
C GLU A 632 -0.57 37.79 -4.94
N GLN A 633 0.64 38.07 -5.42
CA GLN A 633 1.28 39.38 -5.26
C GLN A 633 0.48 40.51 -5.92
N LYS A 634 -0.06 40.29 -7.12
CA LYS A 634 -0.93 41.26 -7.82
C LYS A 634 -2.24 41.50 -7.05
N ALA A 635 -2.85 40.47 -6.51
CA ALA A 635 -4.06 40.59 -5.70
C ALA A 635 -3.82 41.38 -4.40
N VAL A 636 -2.67 41.19 -3.75
CA VAL A 636 -2.26 41.97 -2.57
C VAL A 636 -2.00 43.43 -2.93
N ALA A 637 -1.37 43.71 -4.08
CA ALA A 637 -1.13 45.07 -4.56
C ALA A 637 -2.45 45.81 -4.87
N SER A 638 -3.38 45.19 -5.58
CA SER A 638 -4.69 45.78 -5.90
C SER A 638 -5.52 46.12 -4.65
N LYS A 639 -5.48 45.27 -3.61
CA LYS A 639 -6.14 45.58 -2.33
C LYS A 639 -5.53 46.79 -1.61
N ARG A 640 -4.27 47.13 -1.86
CA ARG A 640 -3.57 48.28 -1.22
C ARG A 640 -3.88 49.62 -1.91
N GLU A 641 -4.22 49.63 -3.20
CA GLU A 641 -4.54 50.84 -3.94
C GLU A 641 -5.88 51.50 -3.51
N GLY A 642 -6.78 50.75 -2.87
CA GLY A 642 -8.08 51.24 -2.40
C GLY A 642 -8.11 51.94 -1.03
N LEU A 643 -6.99 52.03 -0.30
CA LEU A 643 -6.91 52.60 1.05
C LEU A 643 -6.33 54.03 1.05
N ASP A 644 -7.19 55.06 1.07
CA ASP A 644 -6.80 56.47 1.17
C ASP A 644 -6.67 56.93 2.63
N VAL A 645 -5.51 57.52 2.98
CA VAL A 645 -5.21 58.06 4.32
C VAL A 645 -6.18 59.18 4.72
N LEU A 646 -6.62 60.02 3.77
CA LEU A 646 -7.55 61.12 4.07
C LEU A 646 -8.95 60.57 4.38
N MET A 647 -9.40 59.56 3.62
CA MET A 647 -10.67 58.88 3.88
C MET A 647 -10.66 58.14 5.23
N TYR A 648 -9.53 57.55 5.63
CA TYR A 648 -9.37 56.98 6.97
C TYR A 648 -9.56 58.05 8.07
N LEU A 649 -8.94 59.22 7.92
CA LEU A 649 -9.08 60.33 8.87
C LEU A 649 -10.51 60.85 8.95
N HIS A 650 -11.17 61.06 7.80
CA HIS A 650 -12.57 61.48 7.74
C HIS A 650 -13.49 60.47 8.45
N ASN A 651 -13.39 59.18 8.11
CA ASN A 651 -14.25 58.14 8.67
C ASN A 651 -14.06 57.98 10.18
N LYS A 652 -12.81 57.97 10.65
CA LYS A 652 -12.53 57.91 12.09
C LYS A 652 -13.11 59.13 12.82
N SER A 653 -12.94 60.33 12.27
CA SER A 653 -13.45 61.58 12.85
C SER A 653 -14.97 61.62 12.89
N ALA A 654 -15.63 61.33 11.77
CA ALA A 654 -17.08 61.30 11.68
C ALA A 654 -17.71 60.27 12.63
N THR A 655 -17.10 59.08 12.76
CA THR A 655 -17.59 58.05 13.69
C THR A 655 -17.38 58.46 15.14
N VAL A 656 -16.18 58.94 15.50
CA VAL A 656 -15.84 59.31 16.87
C VAL A 656 -16.66 60.51 17.36
N PHE A 657 -16.75 61.58 16.58
CA PHE A 657 -17.47 62.78 17.00
C PHE A 657 -19.00 62.60 17.01
N ARG A 658 -19.56 61.63 16.27
CA ARG A 658 -20.97 61.22 16.46
C ARG A 658 -21.19 60.40 17.73
N ALA A 659 -20.23 59.57 18.11
CA ALA A 659 -20.35 58.69 19.26
C ALA A 659 -20.16 59.43 20.60
N ILE A 660 -19.44 60.55 20.59
CA ILE A 660 -18.99 61.22 21.82
C ILE A 660 -20.11 61.61 22.78
N SER A 661 -21.28 62.03 22.28
CA SER A 661 -22.44 62.38 23.10
C SER A 661 -23.03 61.20 23.89
N ARG A 662 -22.68 59.96 23.51
CA ARG A 662 -23.22 58.73 24.13
C ARG A 662 -22.25 58.07 25.11
N VAL A 663 -20.94 58.20 24.88
CA VAL A 663 -19.92 57.41 25.61
C VAL A 663 -18.82 58.24 26.26
N GLY A 664 -18.82 59.57 26.08
CA GLY A 664 -17.74 60.45 26.57
C GLY A 664 -16.44 60.27 25.78
N THR A 665 -15.33 60.83 26.29
CA THR A 665 -14.03 60.83 25.58
C THR A 665 -13.24 59.52 25.74
N LYS A 666 -13.47 58.77 26.82
CA LYS A 666 -12.64 57.63 27.21
C LYS A 666 -12.74 56.50 26.19
N GLY A 667 -11.62 56.15 25.55
CA GLY A 667 -11.55 55.11 24.53
C GLY A 667 -11.81 55.57 23.09
N LEU A 668 -12.18 56.84 22.88
CA LEU A 668 -12.31 57.46 21.56
C LEU A 668 -11.07 58.29 21.15
N GLU A 669 -10.12 58.42 22.06
CA GLU A 669 -8.87 59.15 21.85
C GLU A 669 -8.01 58.54 20.75
N TRP A 670 -7.26 59.39 20.07
CA TRP A 670 -6.22 58.98 19.14
C TRP A 670 -5.08 58.27 19.88
N THR A 671 -4.85 57.02 19.53
CA THR A 671 -3.86 56.16 20.20
C THR A 671 -2.56 56.02 19.39
N HIS A 672 -1.53 55.42 19.99
CA HIS A 672 -0.29 55.08 19.28
C HIS A 672 -0.52 54.11 18.10
N SER A 673 -1.51 53.21 18.21
CA SER A 673 -1.90 52.33 17.10
C SER A 673 -2.44 53.12 15.92
N ASP A 674 -3.20 54.19 16.17
CA ASP A 674 -3.74 55.06 15.12
C ASP A 674 -2.62 55.87 14.45
N THR A 675 -1.65 56.37 15.22
CA THR A 675 -0.46 57.03 14.66
C THR A 675 0.30 56.10 13.73
N THR A 676 0.48 54.83 14.11
CA THR A 676 1.19 53.84 13.29
C THR A 676 0.42 53.51 12.00
N LYS A 677 -0.90 53.30 12.09
CA LYS A 677 -1.76 53.05 10.92
C LYS A 677 -1.78 54.24 9.98
N CYS A 678 -1.93 55.45 10.51
CA CYS A 678 -1.91 56.70 9.76
C CYS A 678 -0.55 56.91 9.08
N ALA A 679 0.57 56.63 9.76
CA ALA A 679 1.90 56.76 9.18
C ALA A 679 2.15 55.80 8.01
N ASN A 680 1.70 54.54 8.13
CA ASN A 680 1.82 53.56 7.03
C ASN A 680 1.03 54.00 5.79
N LEU A 681 -0.19 54.52 5.98
CA LEU A 681 -1.00 55.04 4.89
C LEU A 681 -0.44 56.36 4.33
N LEU A 682 0.16 57.21 5.18
CA LEU A 682 0.81 58.45 4.78
C LEU A 682 2.00 58.20 3.85
N THR A 683 2.82 57.19 4.10
CA THR A 683 3.93 56.83 3.19
C THR A 683 3.41 56.55 1.78
N TYR A 684 2.31 55.82 1.67
CA TYR A 684 1.68 55.57 0.38
C TYR A 684 1.15 56.87 -0.24
N PHE A 685 0.47 57.70 0.55
CA PHE A 685 -0.01 59.01 0.09
C PHE A 685 1.13 59.87 -0.47
N ILE A 686 2.30 59.93 0.19
CA ILE A 686 3.45 60.66 -0.35
C ILE A 686 3.95 60.02 -1.64
N LYS A 687 4.15 58.70 -1.67
CA LYS A 687 4.66 57.99 -2.84
C LYS A 687 3.80 58.22 -4.09
N THR A 688 2.48 58.14 -3.95
CA THR A 688 1.51 58.29 -5.06
C THR A 688 1.39 59.74 -5.52
N ASN A 689 1.72 60.72 -4.67
CA ASN A 689 1.57 62.15 -4.97
C ASN A 689 2.89 62.88 -5.27
N ARG A 690 4.01 62.17 -5.39
CA ARG A 690 5.30 62.75 -5.81
C ARG A 690 5.20 63.35 -7.20
N GLY A 691 5.79 64.54 -7.39
CA GLY A 691 5.82 65.21 -8.70
C GLY A 691 4.50 65.83 -9.17
N ARG A 692 3.42 65.78 -8.36
CA ARG A 692 2.16 66.44 -8.73
C ARG A 692 2.30 67.97 -8.74
N MET A 693 1.55 68.64 -9.62
CA MET A 693 1.56 70.10 -9.71
C MET A 693 0.75 70.73 -8.57
N ILE A 694 1.36 71.71 -7.88
CA ILE A 694 0.76 72.44 -6.78
C ILE A 694 1.01 73.94 -6.90
N CYS A 695 0.12 74.74 -6.32
CA CYS A 695 0.35 76.17 -6.16
C CYS A 695 1.26 76.43 -4.95
N SER A 696 2.45 76.99 -5.17
CA SER A 696 3.40 77.32 -4.10
C SER A 696 2.92 78.43 -3.17
N ALA A 697 1.93 79.24 -3.58
CA ALA A 697 1.36 80.33 -2.80
C ALA A 697 0.25 79.88 -1.83
N CYS A 698 -0.59 78.91 -2.21
CA CYS A 698 -1.73 78.48 -1.37
C CYS A 698 -1.88 76.97 -1.19
N GLY A 699 -0.98 76.15 -1.70
CA GLY A 699 -1.02 74.69 -1.54
C GLY A 699 -2.15 73.99 -2.30
N ALA A 700 -2.88 74.71 -3.17
CA ALA A 700 -3.92 74.13 -4.01
C ALA A 700 -3.34 73.07 -4.96
N VAL A 701 -4.09 71.97 -5.16
CA VAL A 701 -3.74 70.85 -6.05
C VAL A 701 -4.77 70.83 -7.20
N PRO A 702 -4.66 71.74 -8.18
CA PRO A 702 -5.65 71.85 -9.25
C PRO A 702 -5.50 70.69 -10.25
N LYS A 703 -6.63 70.27 -10.84
CA LYS A 703 -6.63 69.23 -11.89
C LYS A 703 -6.09 69.75 -13.22
N SER A 704 -6.21 71.05 -13.47
CA SER A 704 -5.56 71.78 -14.56
C SER A 704 -4.33 72.49 -14.00
N SER A 705 -3.29 72.74 -14.79
CA SER A 705 -2.04 73.40 -14.35
C SER A 705 -2.19 74.90 -14.01
N LYS A 706 -3.35 75.30 -13.46
CA LYS A 706 -3.76 76.66 -13.12
C LYS A 706 -4.43 76.68 -11.75
N CYS A 707 -3.95 77.54 -10.85
CA CYS A 707 -4.61 77.80 -9.57
C CYS A 707 -5.74 78.81 -9.73
N ASP A 708 -6.90 78.54 -9.11
CA ASP A 708 -8.07 79.43 -9.19
C ASP A 708 -7.82 80.82 -8.57
N GLN A 709 -6.93 80.92 -7.58
CA GLN A 709 -6.60 82.17 -6.88
C GLN A 709 -5.36 82.89 -7.44
N HIS A 710 -4.37 82.14 -7.92
CA HIS A 710 -3.03 82.67 -8.24
C HIS A 710 -2.59 82.42 -9.69
N GLY A 711 -3.46 81.86 -10.54
CA GLY A 711 -3.15 81.55 -11.93
C GLY A 711 -2.04 80.52 -12.11
N ASN A 712 -1.25 80.66 -13.18
CA ASN A 712 -0.17 79.72 -13.52
C ASN A 712 1.18 80.08 -12.88
N THR A 713 1.33 81.32 -12.40
CA THR A 713 2.62 81.92 -12.02
C THR A 713 3.30 81.22 -10.84
N PHE A 714 2.49 80.61 -9.95
CA PHE A 714 2.97 79.96 -8.74
C PHE A 714 2.88 78.43 -8.80
N MET A 715 2.78 77.85 -9.99
CA MET A 715 2.68 76.39 -10.15
C MET A 715 4.06 75.75 -10.16
N LYS A 716 4.26 74.74 -9.30
CA LYS A 716 5.50 73.93 -9.24
C LYS A 716 5.19 72.45 -8.98
N GLU A 717 6.14 71.58 -9.26
CA GLU A 717 6.08 70.19 -8.81
C GLU A 717 6.24 70.11 -7.27
N ALA A 718 5.41 69.30 -6.63
CA ALA A 718 5.41 69.10 -5.19
C ALA A 718 6.63 68.28 -4.75
N THR A 719 7.37 68.81 -3.78
CA THR A 719 8.34 68.04 -3.01
C THR A 719 7.65 67.18 -1.94
N ASP A 720 8.37 66.22 -1.34
CA ASP A 720 7.83 65.43 -0.24
C ASP A 720 7.37 66.31 0.94
N MET A 721 8.10 67.40 1.23
CA MET A 721 7.68 68.37 2.25
C MET A 721 6.41 69.12 1.87
N ASP A 722 6.24 69.50 0.60
CA ASP A 722 5.01 70.13 0.16
C ASP A 722 3.83 69.14 0.29
N ASN A 723 4.04 67.87 -0.05
CA ASN A 723 3.02 66.83 0.09
C ASN A 723 2.68 66.51 1.56
N LEU A 724 3.65 66.51 2.46
CA LEU A 724 3.43 66.38 3.90
C LEU A 724 2.65 67.59 4.46
N ALA A 725 2.97 68.81 4.02
CA ALA A 725 2.22 69.99 4.44
C ALA A 725 0.78 69.96 3.89
N ILE A 726 0.56 69.50 2.66
CA ILE A 726 -0.79 69.30 2.10
C ILE A 726 -1.54 68.22 2.90
N PHE A 727 -0.85 67.15 3.31
CA PHE A 727 -1.44 66.13 4.17
C PHE A 727 -1.87 66.71 5.53
N ILE A 728 -1.05 67.52 6.19
CA ILE A 728 -1.44 68.20 7.44
C ILE A 728 -2.68 69.08 7.20
N MET A 729 -2.62 69.89 6.14
CA MET A 729 -3.68 70.83 5.77
C MET A 729 -5.02 70.13 5.50
N ARG A 730 -5.01 69.03 4.74
CA ARG A 730 -6.20 68.24 4.41
C ARG A 730 -6.62 67.33 5.55
N GLY A 731 -5.70 66.64 6.21
CA GLY A 731 -6.01 65.75 7.33
C GLY A 731 -6.70 66.49 8.49
N ILE A 732 -6.24 67.71 8.81
CA ILE A 732 -6.91 68.56 9.80
C ILE A 732 -8.29 69.01 9.31
N TYR A 733 -8.43 69.31 8.01
CA TYR A 733 -9.73 69.63 7.42
C TYR A 733 -10.71 68.45 7.57
N GLU A 734 -10.30 67.22 7.25
CA GLU A 734 -11.16 66.03 7.40
C GLU A 734 -11.61 65.82 8.86
N ILE A 735 -10.72 66.10 9.83
CA ILE A 735 -11.08 66.05 11.26
C ILE A 735 -12.12 67.11 11.60
N LYS A 736 -11.92 68.36 11.14
CA LYS A 736 -12.87 69.46 11.36
C LYS A 736 -14.22 69.20 10.70
N ASP A 737 -14.23 68.70 9.47
CA ASP A 737 -15.45 68.40 8.73
C ASP A 737 -16.21 67.25 9.39
N GLY A 738 -15.51 66.23 9.87
CA GLY A 738 -16.09 65.17 10.71
C GLY A 738 -16.68 65.69 12.02
N LEU A 739 -16.12 66.75 12.61
CA LEU A 739 -16.58 67.37 13.86
C LEU A 739 -17.84 68.23 13.65
N ILE A 740 -17.84 69.09 12.63
CA ILE A 740 -18.92 70.07 12.38
C ILE A 740 -20.08 69.41 11.61
N GLY A 741 -19.76 68.43 10.77
CA GLY A 741 -20.66 67.75 9.85
C GLY A 741 -20.47 68.25 8.41
N ALA A 742 -20.40 67.31 7.47
CA ALA A 742 -20.14 67.58 6.05
C ALA A 742 -21.03 68.70 5.50
N GLY A 743 -20.40 69.66 4.80
CA GLY A 743 -21.10 70.76 4.12
C GLY A 743 -21.55 71.92 5.03
N LYS A 744 -21.21 71.89 6.33
CA LYS A 744 -21.57 72.94 7.29
C LYS A 744 -20.48 74.02 7.49
N GLY A 745 -19.61 74.20 6.49
CA GLY A 745 -18.66 75.32 6.42
C GLY A 745 -17.35 75.13 7.18
N ALA A 746 -16.80 73.91 7.26
CA ALA A 746 -15.45 73.71 7.81
C ALA A 746 -14.41 74.47 6.97
N GLU A 747 -13.58 75.29 7.62
CA GLU A 747 -12.50 76.02 6.95
C GLU A 747 -11.16 75.24 7.00
N GLN A 748 -10.52 75.15 5.84
CA GLN A 748 -9.21 74.54 5.69
C GLN A 748 -8.13 75.36 6.39
N MET A 749 -7.11 74.68 6.95
CA MET A 749 -5.95 75.36 7.51
C MET A 749 -5.22 76.17 6.42
N PRO A 750 -4.79 77.42 6.70
CA PRO A 750 -3.96 78.17 5.75
C PRO A 750 -2.66 77.44 5.43
N TRP A 751 -2.25 77.48 4.16
CA TRP A 751 -1.05 76.80 3.65
C TRP A 751 0.21 77.11 4.45
N ASP A 752 0.48 78.39 4.71
CA ASP A 752 1.66 78.84 5.46
C ASP A 752 1.70 78.26 6.88
N LYS A 753 0.52 78.08 7.51
CA LYS A 753 0.41 77.50 8.84
C LYS A 753 0.72 76.00 8.84
N ALA A 754 0.28 75.28 7.81
CA ALA A 754 0.60 73.86 7.64
C ALA A 754 2.11 73.66 7.40
N LYS A 755 2.70 74.49 6.54
CA LYS A 755 4.14 74.47 6.26
C LYS A 755 4.98 74.81 7.49
N ALA A 756 4.61 75.87 8.23
CA ALA A 756 5.30 76.24 9.46
C ALA A 756 5.22 75.16 10.55
N SER A 757 4.09 74.43 10.63
CA SER A 757 3.94 73.31 11.57
C SER A 757 4.86 72.14 11.20
N LEU A 758 4.96 71.82 9.91
CA LEU A 758 5.87 70.80 9.41
C LEU A 758 7.34 71.19 9.63
N GLU A 759 7.73 72.42 9.29
CA GLU A 759 9.10 72.92 9.47
C GLU A 759 9.51 72.92 10.94
N ARG A 760 8.60 73.29 11.85
CA ARG A 760 8.83 73.20 13.29
C ARG A 760 9.13 71.77 13.73
N GLU A 761 8.33 70.80 13.27
CA GLU A 761 8.50 69.39 13.66
C GLU A 761 9.78 68.79 13.09
N ILE A 762 10.10 69.08 11.83
CA ILE A 762 11.38 68.72 11.23
C ILE A 762 12.56 69.36 11.99
N GLY A 763 12.42 70.61 12.43
CA GLY A 763 13.40 71.28 13.28
C GLY A 763 13.57 70.60 14.65
N ILE A 764 12.49 70.08 15.25
CA ILE A 764 12.54 69.27 16.47
C ILE A 764 13.26 67.94 16.22
N LEU A 765 12.95 67.25 15.12
CA LEU A 765 13.61 65.98 14.75
C LEU A 765 15.10 66.16 14.50
N LYS A 766 15.52 67.26 13.85
CA LYS A 766 16.93 67.63 13.69
C LYS A 766 17.62 67.92 15.03
N ARG A 767 16.98 68.68 15.92
CA ARG A 767 17.53 68.96 17.27
C ARG A 767 17.65 67.69 18.14
N LYS A 768 16.74 66.73 17.98
CA LYS A 768 16.77 65.43 18.66
C LYS A 768 17.74 64.42 18.03
N GLY A 769 18.47 64.80 16.97
CA GLY A 769 19.41 63.93 16.27
C GLY A 769 18.76 62.81 15.45
N LYS A 770 17.43 62.81 15.28
CA LYS A 770 16.71 61.79 14.50
C LYS A 770 16.77 62.04 13.00
N LEU A 771 17.03 63.28 12.58
CA LEU A 771 17.32 63.66 11.20
C LEU A 771 18.65 64.40 11.14
N THR A 772 19.45 64.12 10.13
CA THR A 772 20.74 64.82 9.96
C THR A 772 20.52 66.23 9.40
N SER A 773 21.44 67.14 9.65
CA SER A 773 21.41 68.49 9.06
C SER A 773 21.50 68.47 7.52
N LYS A 774 22.05 67.38 6.96
CA LYS A 774 22.24 67.13 5.53
C LYS A 774 21.11 66.36 4.85
N THR A 775 20.07 65.91 5.58
CA THR A 775 18.96 65.15 5.00
C THR A 775 18.27 65.95 3.89
N ASN A 776 18.10 65.32 2.71
CA ASN A 776 17.40 65.93 1.58
C ASN A 776 15.89 65.92 1.83
N LEU A 777 15.35 67.08 2.20
CA LEU A 777 13.93 67.22 2.48
C LEU A 777 13.06 67.31 1.20
N LYS A 778 13.66 67.41 0.00
CA LYS A 778 12.88 67.40 -1.24
C LYS A 778 12.40 65.99 -1.60
N GLU A 779 13.19 64.98 -1.26
CA GLU A 779 12.92 63.57 -1.51
C GLU A 779 13.45 62.74 -0.35
N LEU A 780 12.54 62.32 0.53
CA LEU A 780 12.85 61.55 1.73
C LEU A 780 13.03 60.08 1.38
N LEU A 781 14.03 59.44 1.99
CA LEU A 781 14.23 58.00 1.83
C LEU A 781 13.07 57.23 2.47
N PRO A 782 12.71 56.03 1.96
CA PRO A 782 11.61 55.24 2.51
C PRO A 782 11.73 54.98 4.02
N GLY A 783 12.95 54.75 4.52
CA GLY A 783 13.21 54.58 5.95
C GLY A 783 12.98 55.85 6.78
N GLU A 784 13.38 57.02 6.26
CA GLU A 784 13.16 58.31 6.92
C GLU A 784 11.66 58.65 6.98
N MET A 785 10.91 58.34 5.92
CA MET A 785 9.46 58.54 5.87
C MET A 785 8.73 57.60 6.83
N ASN A 786 9.01 56.28 6.77
CA ASN A 786 8.27 55.27 7.52
C ASN A 786 8.50 55.33 9.02
N TYR A 787 9.73 55.59 9.46
CA TYR A 787 10.11 55.41 10.86
C TYR A 787 10.36 56.72 11.61
N ILE A 788 10.51 57.85 10.91
CA ILE A 788 10.95 59.10 11.53
C ILE A 788 9.96 60.24 11.24
N VAL A 789 9.80 60.63 9.98
CA VAL A 789 9.01 61.81 9.60
C VAL A 789 7.51 61.50 9.62
N GLY A 790 7.09 60.38 9.03
CA GLY A 790 5.68 59.97 8.97
C GLY A 790 5.03 59.86 10.35
N PRO A 791 5.62 59.11 11.30
CA PRO A 791 5.10 59.03 12.67
C PRO A 791 5.03 60.38 13.39
N ALA A 792 6.01 61.27 13.18
CA ALA A 792 6.03 62.60 13.79
C ALA A 792 4.91 63.50 13.23
N VAL A 793 4.70 63.49 11.92
CA VAL A 793 3.61 64.24 11.26
C VAL A 793 2.24 63.69 11.66
N CYS A 794 2.07 62.36 11.73
CA CYS A 794 0.83 61.75 12.20
C CYS A 794 0.55 62.02 13.69
N ALA A 795 1.58 62.26 14.51
CA ALA A 795 1.39 62.70 15.90
C ALA A 795 0.78 64.10 15.98
N ILE A 796 1.12 65.02 15.05
CA ILE A 796 0.48 66.34 14.94
C ILE A 796 -1.03 66.18 14.65
N ILE A 797 -1.37 65.30 13.72
CA ILE A 797 -2.76 64.97 13.39
C ILE A 797 -3.50 64.41 14.61
N GLY A 798 -2.88 63.45 15.32
CA GLY A 798 -3.45 62.86 16.52
C GLY A 798 -3.64 63.84 17.67
N GLN A 799 -2.71 64.78 17.85
CA GLN A 799 -2.85 65.85 18.84
C GLN A 799 -4.03 66.75 18.49
N TYR A 800 -4.13 67.19 17.23
CA TYR A 800 -5.26 68.00 16.78
C TYR A 800 -6.60 67.26 16.93
N PHE A 801 -6.61 65.96 16.64
CA PHE A 801 -7.78 65.10 16.82
C PHE A 801 -8.25 65.07 18.29
N ASN A 802 -7.32 64.85 19.23
CA ASN A 802 -7.64 64.80 20.65
C ASN A 802 -8.07 66.16 21.22
N GLU A 803 -7.44 67.25 20.79
CA GLU A 803 -7.89 68.61 21.12
C GLU A 803 -9.32 68.86 20.60
N SER A 804 -9.62 68.42 19.37
CA SER A 804 -10.96 68.49 18.78
C SER A 804 -11.97 67.62 19.54
N LEU A 805 -11.55 66.45 20.03
CA LEU A 805 -12.37 65.55 20.85
C LEU A 805 -12.75 66.19 22.19
N ILE A 806 -11.80 66.85 22.86
CA ILE A 806 -12.06 67.57 24.11
C ILE A 806 -13.05 68.72 23.86
N TYR A 807 -12.88 69.45 22.76
CA TYR A 807 -13.83 70.49 22.37
C TYR A 807 -15.23 69.93 22.08
N ALA A 808 -15.31 68.81 21.35
CA ALA A 808 -16.57 68.12 21.06
C ALA A 808 -17.28 67.67 22.33
N ALA A 809 -16.54 67.13 23.30
CA ALA A 809 -17.08 66.66 24.57
C ALA A 809 -17.67 67.81 25.39
N ARG A 810 -16.93 68.93 25.51
CA ARG A 810 -17.44 70.13 26.18
C ARG A 810 -18.71 70.66 25.53
N ARG A 811 -18.80 70.63 24.20
CA ARG A 811 -20.01 71.06 23.48
C ARG A 811 -21.19 70.09 23.69
N ALA A 812 -20.92 68.80 23.81
CA ALA A 812 -21.93 67.78 24.10
C ALA A 812 -22.40 67.80 25.56
N ASP A 813 -21.55 68.20 26.52
CA ASP A 813 -21.93 68.39 27.93
C ASP A 813 -22.73 69.70 28.17
N ILE A 814 -22.63 70.67 27.27
CA ILE A 814 -23.34 71.97 27.32
C ILE A 814 -24.70 71.94 26.58
N ALA A 815 -24.87 71.03 25.61
CA ALA A 815 -26.07 70.88 24.78
C ALA A 815 -27.01 69.79 25.30
#